data_AF-A0A957GJ00-F1
#
_entry.id   AF-A0A957GJ00-F1
#
_cell.length_a   1.000
_cell.length_b   1.000
_cell.length_c   1.000
_cell.angle_alpha   90.00
_cell.angle_beta   90.00
_cell.angle_gamma   90.00
#
_symmetry.space_group_name_H-M   'P 1'
#
loop_
_entity.id
_entity.type
_entity.pdbx_description
1 polymer ?
#
loop_
_entity_poly.entity_id
_entity_poly.type
_entity_poly.pdbx_seq_one_letter_code
_entity_poly.pdbx_strand_id
1 'polypeptide(L)'
;ERGALTISANTEILDMRVENGRISSVVTDKGEIETEYAIICCGVWSPRIAKMAGASIPLTPAVHQMITVGPLEQLAHTVGEIEYPIVRDMDTFCYERQHGSDMEVGSYAHRPILHEPDDIPSIEESALSPTELPFTQEDFDPQLEQALELMPEILGDERAGVRHAINGLLSLTPDGFPLLGETVEVKNLWSAAAVWIKEGPGVGRLVAEWMTFGASEIDPHHSDISRFYDYARSKTHVNARTSEGFNKTYGIVHPREQWNSNRFVRVSPFYAREVALGAEFFETAGWERPQWYNSNANLLAEFGDRVNNRPNEWDARWWSPIINAEHLAMRERVGMVDLTAFAQFEIMGPGALDFMQKVAVNQMNVPVGRGVYTPFLYPNGGFKADLTILRLGQDHFRVITGGGDGGRDKAWLLQHMPEDGSVSLQDITSATCTIGLWGPHARNVLASVTEDDVSNEGFPYSTAKEIRIGSIKAMAFRISYVGELGWEITTQMEHGLKLWDTLWEAGQAYGIVPVGIGVYGNTGRIEKGYRLMGNELESHYSPVEAGLDRAKVKKADFIGKEAYLKARMEGPAAMMCTLTVDNHTSASGERRFMQGNEPIVTMDGKRIVDSHGRPSYVTTAGASPSTGKFLLMAYLPTALAQVGTKLQVQYMNEYYPVTVVVAGATPYFDPDNERMKA
;
A
#
# COMPACT_ATOMS: atom_id res chain seq x y z
N GLU A 1 7.30 36.28 -14.80
CA GLU A 1 8.51 35.83 -14.08
C GLU A 1 8.77 36.74 -12.89
N ARG A 2 8.91 36.21 -11.67
CA ARG A 2 9.21 37.00 -10.45
C ARG A 2 10.72 37.15 -10.18
N GLY A 3 11.59 36.76 -11.12
CA GLY A 3 13.05 36.77 -10.92
C GLY A 3 13.56 35.79 -9.85
N ALA A 4 12.71 34.86 -9.38
CA ALA A 4 13.00 33.97 -8.26
C ALA A 4 13.63 32.61 -8.68
N LEU A 5 13.73 32.33 -9.98
CA LEU A 5 14.30 31.10 -10.52
C LEU A 5 15.58 31.42 -11.29
N THR A 6 16.67 30.74 -10.94
CA THR A 6 17.90 30.72 -11.73
C THR A 6 18.01 29.37 -12.40
N ILE A 7 18.25 29.36 -13.72
CA ILE A 7 18.49 28.14 -14.48
C ILE A 7 19.96 28.12 -14.89
N SER A 8 20.69 27.12 -14.44
CA SER A 8 22.10 26.91 -14.75
C SER A 8 22.26 25.68 -15.64
N ALA A 9 21.95 25.82 -16.93
CA ALA A 9 22.11 24.73 -17.91
C ALA A 9 23.59 24.37 -18.14
N ASN A 10 23.83 23.14 -18.63
CA ASN A 10 25.16 22.59 -18.87
C ASN A 10 26.07 22.66 -17.63
N THR A 11 25.51 22.39 -16.46
CA THR A 11 26.22 22.39 -15.17
C THR A 11 26.05 21.00 -14.57
N GLU A 12 27.14 20.25 -14.49
CA GLU A 12 27.12 18.87 -14.02
C GLU A 12 27.22 18.84 -12.49
N ILE A 13 26.35 18.04 -11.85
CA ILE A 13 26.48 17.73 -10.43
C ILE A 13 27.57 16.66 -10.28
N LEU A 14 28.61 17.00 -9.53
CA LEU A 14 29.77 16.14 -9.29
C LEU A 14 29.71 15.45 -7.92
N ASP A 15 29.09 16.10 -6.94
CA ASP A 15 28.98 15.58 -5.56
C ASP A 15 27.88 16.32 -4.76
N MET A 16 27.52 15.83 -3.58
CA MET A 16 26.61 16.48 -2.64
C MET A 16 27.18 16.42 -1.22
N ARG A 17 27.17 17.55 -0.49
CA ARG A 17 27.67 17.60 0.89
C ARG A 17 26.55 17.34 1.88
N VAL A 18 26.81 16.44 2.83
CA VAL A 18 25.91 16.09 3.92
C VAL A 18 26.61 16.35 5.25
N GLU A 19 26.01 17.18 6.07
CA GLU A 19 26.49 17.54 7.41
C GLU A 19 25.44 17.13 8.45
N ASN A 20 25.86 16.34 9.44
CA ASN A 20 24.97 15.84 10.50
C ASN A 20 23.70 15.15 9.95
N GLY A 21 23.84 14.43 8.83
CA GLY A 21 22.72 13.74 8.18
C GLY A 21 21.76 14.64 7.39
N ARG A 22 22.11 15.91 7.13
CA ARG A 22 21.33 16.86 6.34
C ARG A 22 22.13 17.35 5.13
N ILE A 23 21.47 17.55 3.99
CA ILE A 23 22.10 18.22 2.83
C ILE A 23 22.55 19.64 3.20
N SER A 24 23.75 20.03 2.79
CA SER A 24 24.30 21.38 2.99
C SER A 24 24.71 22.08 1.70
N SER A 25 25.10 21.32 0.66
CA SER A 25 25.46 21.91 -0.64
C SER A 25 25.44 20.89 -1.78
N VAL A 26 25.42 21.41 -3.01
CA VAL A 26 25.59 20.66 -4.27
C VAL A 26 26.88 21.12 -4.95
N VAL A 27 27.80 20.20 -5.20
CA VAL A 27 29.08 20.48 -5.86
C VAL A 27 28.90 20.30 -7.36
N THR A 28 29.28 21.32 -8.14
CA THR A 28 29.19 21.28 -9.61
C THR A 28 30.52 21.57 -10.27
N ASP A 29 30.62 21.31 -11.57
CA ASP A 29 31.75 21.68 -12.42
C ASP A 29 31.98 23.21 -12.51
N LYS A 30 30.99 24.01 -12.11
CA LYS A 30 31.05 25.48 -12.10
C LYS A 30 31.13 26.09 -10.71
N GLY A 31 31.37 25.27 -9.69
CA GLY A 31 31.47 25.68 -8.30
C GLY A 31 30.42 25.03 -7.41
N GLU A 32 30.50 25.31 -6.12
CA GLU A 32 29.62 24.74 -5.11
C GLU A 32 28.43 25.68 -4.84
N ILE A 33 27.26 25.10 -4.66
CA ILE A 33 26.01 25.79 -4.37
C ILE A 33 25.55 25.36 -2.98
N GLU A 34 25.71 26.23 -2.00
CA GLU A 34 25.15 26.03 -0.65
C GLU A 34 23.62 26.03 -0.71
N THR A 35 22.98 25.08 -0.02
CA THR A 35 21.52 24.97 0.02
C THR A 35 21.04 24.25 1.28
N GLU A 36 19.88 24.68 1.79
CA GLU A 36 19.20 23.98 2.88
C GLU A 36 18.40 22.77 2.40
N TYR A 37 17.97 22.76 1.13
CA TYR A 37 17.15 21.71 0.51
C TYR A 37 17.66 21.39 -0.89
N ALA A 38 17.57 20.12 -1.27
CA ALA A 38 17.82 19.68 -2.63
C ALA A 38 16.74 18.70 -3.07
N ILE A 39 16.36 18.74 -4.35
CA ILE A 39 15.37 17.83 -4.94
C ILE A 39 16.02 17.14 -6.14
N ILE A 40 16.05 15.81 -6.14
CA ILE A 40 16.56 15.00 -7.23
C ILE A 40 15.42 14.77 -8.23
N CYS A 41 15.52 15.46 -9.37
CA CYS A 41 14.60 15.35 -10.52
C CYS A 41 15.35 14.83 -11.77
N CYS A 42 16.28 13.90 -11.59
CA CYS A 42 17.29 13.54 -12.58
C CYS A 42 16.94 12.31 -13.44
N GLY A 43 15.65 11.95 -13.56
CA GLY A 43 15.18 10.84 -14.38
C GLY A 43 15.96 9.54 -14.13
N VAL A 44 16.45 8.92 -15.22
CA VAL A 44 17.24 7.68 -15.18
C VAL A 44 18.54 7.77 -14.37
N TRP A 45 19.08 8.97 -14.13
CA TRP A 45 20.29 9.18 -13.33
C TRP A 45 20.03 9.35 -11.83
N SER A 46 18.77 9.38 -11.39
CA SER A 46 18.42 9.63 -9.99
C SER A 46 19.13 8.70 -8.99
N PRO A 47 19.31 7.39 -9.24
CA PRO A 47 20.09 6.52 -8.35
C PRO A 47 21.56 6.96 -8.21
N ARG A 48 22.20 7.36 -9.31
CA ARG A 48 23.59 7.85 -9.33
C ARG A 48 23.73 9.13 -8.51
N ILE A 49 22.80 10.07 -8.70
CA ILE A 49 22.80 11.36 -7.98
C ILE A 49 22.54 11.17 -6.50
N ALA A 50 21.55 10.34 -6.11
CA ALA A 50 21.27 10.08 -4.69
C ALA A 50 22.46 9.47 -3.95
N LYS A 51 23.20 8.58 -4.62
CA LYS A 51 24.40 7.94 -4.07
C LYS A 51 25.49 8.93 -3.70
N MET A 52 25.61 10.08 -4.37
CA MET A 52 26.56 11.14 -4.03
C MET A 52 26.31 11.68 -2.61
N ALA A 53 25.05 11.75 -2.18
CA ALA A 53 24.67 12.16 -0.83
C ALA A 53 24.62 10.99 0.18
N GLY A 54 24.91 9.76 -0.22
CA GLY A 54 24.71 8.57 0.61
C GLY A 54 23.25 8.14 0.78
N ALA A 55 22.35 8.62 -0.08
CA ALA A 55 20.95 8.20 -0.13
C ALA A 55 20.70 7.16 -1.24
N SER A 56 19.53 6.53 -1.23
CA SER A 56 19.14 5.55 -2.24
C SER A 56 17.79 5.87 -2.88
N ILE A 57 17.72 5.77 -4.21
CA ILE A 57 16.48 5.89 -5.00
C ILE A 57 16.31 4.58 -5.77
N PRO A 58 15.34 3.71 -5.42
CA PRO A 58 15.23 2.35 -5.96
C PRO A 58 14.54 2.32 -7.33
N LEU A 59 15.24 2.77 -8.36
CA LEU A 59 14.81 2.65 -9.76
C LEU A 59 15.95 2.12 -10.63
N THR A 60 15.62 1.59 -11.81
CA THR A 60 16.59 1.24 -12.85
C THR A 60 16.17 1.84 -14.20
N PRO A 61 17.13 2.35 -15.00
CA PRO A 61 16.90 2.64 -16.41
C PRO A 61 16.54 1.38 -17.20
N ALA A 62 15.53 1.46 -18.07
CA ALA A 62 15.14 0.38 -18.98
C ALA A 62 14.88 0.91 -20.39
N VAL A 63 15.12 0.08 -21.39
CA VAL A 63 14.82 0.40 -22.79
C VAL A 63 13.33 0.27 -23.05
N HIS A 64 12.80 1.25 -23.76
CA HIS A 64 11.54 1.23 -24.48
C HIS A 64 11.81 1.58 -25.94
N GLN A 65 11.36 0.72 -26.85
CA GLN A 65 11.63 0.88 -28.27
C GLN A 65 10.57 1.74 -28.95
N MET A 66 11.03 2.58 -29.87
CA MET A 66 10.18 3.49 -30.62
C MET A 66 10.72 3.70 -32.03
N ILE A 67 9.83 3.71 -33.02
CA ILE A 67 10.14 4.12 -34.39
C ILE A 67 9.19 5.23 -34.84
N THR A 68 9.60 5.98 -35.86
CA THR A 68 8.75 6.96 -36.55
C THR A 68 8.77 6.67 -38.05
N VAL A 69 7.59 6.53 -38.66
CA VAL A 69 7.38 6.24 -40.07
C VAL A 69 6.73 7.44 -40.75
N GLY A 70 7.31 7.91 -41.86
CA GLY A 70 6.73 9.03 -42.60
C GLY A 70 7.63 9.57 -43.71
N PRO A 71 7.28 10.74 -44.30
CA PRO A 71 6.02 11.46 -44.07
C PRO A 71 4.83 10.72 -44.70
N LEU A 72 3.66 10.86 -44.10
CA LEU A 72 2.43 10.21 -44.53
C LEU A 72 1.53 11.22 -45.23
N GLU A 73 1.07 10.92 -46.45
CA GLU A 73 0.19 11.79 -47.23
C GLU A 73 -1.11 12.11 -46.48
N GLN A 74 -1.63 11.12 -45.75
CA GLN A 74 -2.83 11.21 -44.94
C GLN A 74 -2.67 12.22 -43.79
N LEU A 75 -1.46 12.42 -43.27
CA LEU A 75 -1.19 13.32 -42.14
C LEU A 75 -0.54 14.65 -42.58
N ALA A 76 -0.20 14.80 -43.86
CA ALA A 76 0.49 15.98 -44.39
C ALA A 76 -0.27 17.31 -44.21
N HIS A 77 -1.59 17.24 -44.02
CA HIS A 77 -2.45 18.41 -43.83
C HIS A 77 -2.55 18.89 -42.37
N THR A 78 -2.07 18.09 -41.41
CA THR A 78 -2.21 18.40 -39.99
C THR A 78 -1.30 19.53 -39.54
N VAL A 79 -1.74 20.29 -38.53
CA VAL A 79 -1.04 21.42 -37.96
C VAL A 79 -0.60 21.10 -36.52
N GLY A 80 0.71 20.98 -36.31
CA GLY A 80 1.30 20.70 -35.00
C GLY A 80 1.63 19.22 -34.82
N GLU A 81 1.77 18.79 -33.56
CA GLU A 81 2.29 17.46 -33.21
C GLU A 81 1.24 16.35 -33.27
N ILE A 82 0.02 16.61 -32.78
CA ILE A 82 -1.08 15.62 -32.67
C ILE A 82 -2.41 16.32 -32.98
N GLU A 83 -3.15 15.82 -33.97
CA GLU A 83 -4.57 16.14 -34.25
C GLU A 83 -5.48 14.90 -34.10
N TYR A 84 -4.93 13.69 -34.21
CA TYR A 84 -5.67 12.44 -34.08
C TYR A 84 -5.52 11.80 -32.69
N PRO A 85 -6.51 11.00 -32.23
CA PRO A 85 -6.38 10.25 -30.98
C PRO A 85 -5.16 9.33 -30.98
N ILE A 86 -4.48 9.22 -29.84
CA ILE A 86 -3.45 8.21 -29.61
C ILE A 86 -4.14 6.85 -29.51
N VAL A 87 -3.60 5.85 -30.20
CA VAL A 87 -4.07 4.47 -30.14
C VAL A 87 -3.15 3.68 -29.20
N ARG A 88 -3.76 2.80 -28.40
CA ARG A 88 -3.04 1.81 -27.61
C ARG A 88 -3.63 0.45 -27.95
N ASP A 89 -2.78 -0.41 -28.50
CA ASP A 89 -3.11 -1.81 -28.65
C ASP A 89 -2.56 -2.57 -27.43
N MET A 90 -3.47 -2.89 -26.53
CA MET A 90 -3.16 -3.57 -25.28
C MET A 90 -2.94 -5.08 -25.50
N ASP A 91 -3.37 -5.65 -26.63
CA ASP A 91 -3.15 -7.06 -26.95
C ASP A 91 -1.71 -7.30 -27.44
N THR A 92 -1.10 -6.28 -28.07
CA THR A 92 0.26 -6.32 -28.62
C THR A 92 1.26 -5.47 -27.84
N PHE A 93 0.81 -4.84 -26.74
CA PHE A 93 1.60 -3.94 -25.87
C PHE A 93 2.28 -2.78 -26.63
N CYS A 94 1.61 -2.28 -27.66
CA CYS A 94 2.07 -1.18 -28.50
C CYS A 94 1.19 0.06 -28.35
N TYR A 95 1.73 1.21 -28.73
CA TYR A 95 0.95 2.42 -28.96
C TYR A 95 1.37 3.08 -30.26
N GLU A 96 0.41 3.70 -30.92
CA GLU A 96 0.60 4.46 -32.13
C GLU A 96 0.12 5.88 -31.91
N ARG A 97 0.98 6.84 -32.24
CA ARG A 97 0.62 8.25 -32.13
C ARG A 97 1.16 9.03 -33.30
N GLN A 98 0.39 10.05 -33.67
CA GLN A 98 0.86 11.04 -34.61
C GLN A 98 2.09 11.80 -34.06
N HIS A 99 3.02 12.09 -34.97
CA HIS A 99 4.12 13.03 -34.78
C HIS A 99 4.20 13.92 -36.03
N GLY A 100 3.38 14.99 -36.06
CA GLY A 100 3.23 15.84 -37.24
C GLY A 100 2.71 15.06 -38.45
N SER A 101 3.48 15.05 -39.54
CA SER A 101 3.16 14.26 -40.74
C SER A 101 3.50 12.77 -40.62
N ASP A 102 4.09 12.34 -39.51
CA ASP A 102 4.62 11.00 -39.33
C ASP A 102 3.76 10.22 -38.31
N MET A 103 3.93 8.90 -38.27
CA MET A 103 3.34 8.01 -37.27
C MET A 103 4.46 7.39 -36.43
N GLU A 104 4.37 7.54 -35.13
CA GLU A 104 5.26 6.89 -34.17
C GLU A 104 4.62 5.60 -33.65
N VAL A 105 5.43 4.55 -33.57
CA VAL A 105 5.06 3.25 -32.97
C VAL A 105 6.01 3.00 -31.82
N GLY A 106 5.48 2.95 -30.59
CA GLY A 106 6.23 2.58 -29.40
C GLY A 106 5.81 1.21 -28.89
N SER A 107 6.77 0.41 -28.39
CA SER A 107 6.47 -0.94 -27.90
C SER A 107 7.09 -1.28 -26.54
N TYR A 108 6.31 -2.02 -25.75
CA TYR A 108 6.76 -2.72 -24.54
C TYR A 108 6.83 -4.24 -24.72
N ALA A 109 6.58 -4.77 -25.92
CA ALA A 109 6.43 -6.21 -26.17
C ALA A 109 7.75 -6.96 -26.41
N HIS A 110 8.86 -6.50 -25.84
CA HIS A 110 10.17 -7.16 -25.97
C HIS A 110 10.67 -7.65 -24.60
N ARG A 111 11.79 -8.38 -24.59
CA ARG A 111 12.45 -8.75 -23.33
C ARG A 111 12.85 -7.48 -22.54
N PRO A 112 12.86 -7.48 -21.21
CA PRO A 112 13.38 -6.35 -20.45
C PRO A 112 14.87 -6.14 -20.76
N ILE A 113 15.25 -4.91 -21.10
CA ILE A 113 16.64 -4.50 -21.31
C ILE A 113 16.95 -3.41 -20.29
N LEU A 114 17.56 -3.81 -19.18
CA LEU A 114 17.92 -2.90 -18.08
C LEU A 114 19.33 -2.34 -18.29
N HIS A 115 19.54 -1.10 -17.85
CA HIS A 115 20.82 -0.41 -17.90
C HIS A 115 21.22 0.10 -16.52
N GLU A 116 22.52 0.31 -16.31
CA GLU A 116 23.00 1.07 -15.16
C GLU A 116 23.11 2.56 -15.52
N PRO A 117 22.79 3.47 -14.59
CA PRO A 117 22.97 4.91 -14.83
C PRO A 117 24.39 5.31 -15.22
N ASP A 118 25.40 4.57 -14.75
CA ASP A 118 26.82 4.79 -15.05
C ASP A 118 27.23 4.26 -16.44
N ASP A 119 26.41 3.41 -17.06
CA ASP A 119 26.64 2.88 -18.42
C ASP A 119 25.98 3.74 -19.51
N ILE A 120 25.23 4.79 -19.12
CA ILE A 120 24.58 5.71 -20.05
C ILE A 120 25.65 6.64 -20.64
N PRO A 121 25.75 6.76 -21.98
CA PRO A 121 26.79 7.58 -22.61
C PRO A 121 26.67 9.06 -22.23
N SER A 122 27.79 9.75 -22.19
CA SER A 122 27.81 11.22 -22.01
C SER A 122 27.18 11.94 -23.22
N ILE A 123 26.92 13.24 -23.07
CA ILE A 123 26.44 14.08 -24.17
C ILE A 123 27.42 14.04 -25.36
N GLU A 124 28.73 14.04 -25.10
CA GLU A 124 29.76 14.03 -26.15
C GLU A 124 29.86 12.67 -26.88
N GLU A 125 29.57 11.57 -26.18
CA GLU A 125 29.57 10.22 -26.75
C GLU A 125 28.27 9.88 -27.49
N SER A 126 27.21 10.64 -27.22
CA SER A 126 25.87 10.39 -27.76
C SER A 126 25.71 10.95 -29.18
N ALA A 127 25.09 10.18 -30.07
CA ALA A 127 24.80 10.65 -31.43
C ALA A 127 23.74 11.77 -31.46
N LEU A 128 22.72 11.66 -30.60
CA LEU A 128 21.62 12.63 -30.47
C LEU A 128 21.43 13.03 -29.01
N SER A 129 21.08 12.06 -28.16
CA SER A 129 20.85 12.23 -26.72
C SER A 129 21.37 11.03 -25.94
N PRO A 130 21.88 11.22 -24.70
CA PRO A 130 22.24 10.13 -23.79
C PRO A 130 21.15 9.06 -23.58
N THR A 131 19.88 9.43 -23.72
CA THR A 131 18.74 8.52 -23.52
C THR A 131 18.27 7.83 -24.78
N GLU A 132 18.93 8.05 -25.92
CA GLU A 132 18.61 7.44 -27.22
C GLU A 132 19.71 6.46 -27.61
N LEU A 133 19.52 5.19 -27.28
CA LEU A 133 20.49 4.13 -27.56
C LEU A 133 20.27 3.52 -28.96
N PRO A 134 21.31 2.87 -29.53
CA PRO A 134 21.18 2.16 -30.79
C PRO A 134 20.02 1.17 -30.79
N PHE A 135 19.20 1.25 -31.84
CA PHE A 135 18.01 0.42 -31.99
C PHE A 135 18.35 -1.05 -32.19
N THR A 136 17.64 -1.94 -31.49
CA THR A 136 17.76 -3.39 -31.68
C THR A 136 16.59 -3.91 -32.52
N GLN A 137 16.82 -3.98 -33.84
CA GLN A 137 15.78 -4.36 -34.82
C GLN A 137 15.12 -5.71 -34.52
N GLU A 138 15.91 -6.73 -34.14
CA GLU A 138 15.40 -8.06 -33.83
C GLU A 138 14.41 -8.08 -32.66
N ASP A 139 14.55 -7.14 -31.70
CA ASP A 139 13.62 -7.02 -30.57
C ASP A 139 12.29 -6.34 -30.98
N PHE A 140 12.23 -5.67 -32.15
CA PHE A 140 11.09 -4.87 -32.62
C PHE A 140 10.37 -5.45 -33.86
N ASP A 141 11.02 -6.31 -34.64
CA ASP A 141 10.43 -6.88 -35.88
C ASP A 141 9.02 -7.47 -35.66
N PRO A 142 8.76 -8.29 -34.61
CA PRO A 142 7.41 -8.81 -34.36
C PRO A 142 6.36 -7.72 -34.09
N GLN A 143 6.77 -6.64 -33.43
CA GLN A 143 5.89 -5.53 -33.05
C GLN A 143 5.59 -4.64 -34.25
N LEU A 144 6.56 -4.47 -35.15
CA LEU A 144 6.34 -3.81 -36.41
C LEU A 144 5.33 -4.58 -37.27
N GLU A 145 5.42 -5.91 -37.32
CA GLU A 145 4.42 -6.75 -38.00
C GLU A 145 3.00 -6.56 -37.41
N GLN A 146 2.88 -6.51 -36.08
CA GLN A 146 1.61 -6.27 -35.39
C GLN A 146 1.05 -4.86 -35.66
N ALA A 147 1.90 -3.84 -35.59
CA ALA A 147 1.52 -2.47 -35.90
C ALA A 147 1.08 -2.33 -37.37
N LEU A 148 1.76 -3.02 -38.30
CA LEU A 148 1.37 -3.09 -39.71
C LEU A 148 0.01 -3.78 -39.91
N GLU A 149 -0.32 -4.82 -39.15
CA GLU A 149 -1.64 -5.45 -39.17
C GLU A 149 -2.73 -4.50 -38.66
N LEU A 150 -2.43 -3.71 -37.62
CA LEU A 150 -3.36 -2.75 -37.03
C LEU A 150 -3.58 -1.52 -37.93
N MET A 151 -2.53 -0.99 -38.56
CA MET A 151 -2.56 0.22 -39.39
C MET A 151 -1.95 0.01 -40.79
N PRO A 152 -2.47 -0.92 -41.61
CA PRO A 152 -1.82 -1.35 -42.85
C PRO A 152 -1.72 -0.24 -43.91
N GLU A 153 -2.70 0.65 -43.98
CA GLU A 153 -2.70 1.76 -44.95
C GLU A 153 -1.71 2.88 -44.61
N ILE A 154 -1.31 2.98 -43.34
CA ILE A 154 -0.43 4.03 -42.84
C ILE A 154 1.00 3.49 -42.78
N LEU A 155 1.22 2.41 -42.04
CA LEU A 155 2.56 1.86 -41.81
C LEU A 155 3.05 1.01 -42.99
N GLY A 156 2.14 0.48 -43.81
CA GLY A 156 2.46 -0.32 -45.00
C GLY A 156 2.60 0.48 -46.29
N ASP A 157 2.51 1.82 -46.26
CA ASP A 157 2.74 2.64 -47.44
C ASP A 157 4.22 2.61 -47.84
N GLU A 158 4.55 1.91 -48.93
CA GLU A 158 5.93 1.79 -49.46
C GLU A 158 6.59 3.15 -49.78
N ARG A 159 5.81 4.24 -49.88
CA ARG A 159 6.31 5.60 -50.09
C ARG A 159 6.82 6.23 -48.78
N ALA A 160 6.35 5.75 -47.64
CA ALA A 160 6.78 6.14 -46.32
C ALA A 160 7.83 5.14 -45.79
N GLY A 161 8.82 5.65 -45.06
CA GLY A 161 9.88 4.82 -44.50
C GLY A 161 10.13 5.15 -43.04
N VAL A 162 10.86 4.27 -42.36
CA VAL A 162 11.37 4.56 -41.01
C VAL A 162 12.33 5.73 -41.09
N ARG A 163 11.98 6.83 -40.44
CA ARG A 163 12.78 8.06 -40.36
C ARG A 163 13.63 8.11 -39.10
N HIS A 164 13.14 7.49 -38.03
CA HIS A 164 13.78 7.45 -36.74
C HIS A 164 13.47 6.12 -36.06
N ALA A 165 14.45 5.56 -35.34
CA ALA A 165 14.32 4.33 -34.59
C ALA A 165 15.30 4.37 -33.41
N ILE A 166 14.79 4.18 -32.19
CA ILE A 166 15.58 4.31 -30.97
C ILE A 166 15.22 3.26 -29.93
N ASN A 167 16.24 2.88 -29.17
CA ASN A 167 16.07 2.28 -27.85
C ASN A 167 16.07 3.43 -26.83
N GLY A 168 14.90 3.96 -26.50
CA GLY A 168 14.73 5.08 -25.56
C GLY A 168 14.82 4.62 -24.11
N LEU A 169 15.46 5.40 -23.23
CA LEU A 169 15.54 5.07 -21.80
C LEU A 169 14.38 5.66 -21.00
N LEU A 170 13.76 4.83 -20.16
CA LEU A 170 12.79 5.22 -19.14
C LEU A 170 13.22 4.72 -17.75
N SER A 171 12.58 5.22 -16.69
CA SER A 171 12.81 4.74 -15.32
C SER A 171 11.74 3.73 -14.90
N LEU A 172 12.15 2.55 -14.45
CA LEU A 172 11.28 1.58 -13.80
C LEU A 172 11.56 1.47 -12.32
N THR A 173 10.50 1.24 -11.54
CA THR A 173 10.56 1.03 -10.09
C THR A 173 10.02 -0.36 -9.75
N PRO A 174 10.37 -0.93 -8.58
CA PRO A 174 9.95 -2.28 -8.18
C PRO A 174 8.43 -2.54 -8.20
N ASP A 175 7.61 -1.50 -8.05
CA ASP A 175 6.16 -1.60 -7.99
C ASP A 175 5.43 -0.77 -9.08
N GLY A 176 6.18 -0.10 -9.96
CA GLY A 176 5.64 0.74 -11.03
C GLY A 176 5.18 2.13 -10.60
N PHE A 177 5.21 2.47 -9.31
CA PHE A 177 4.86 3.80 -8.81
C PHE A 177 6.08 4.73 -8.76
N PRO A 178 5.88 6.06 -8.88
CA PRO A 178 6.98 7.02 -8.75
C PRO A 178 7.60 7.00 -7.34
N LEU A 179 8.75 7.67 -7.20
CA LEU A 179 9.53 7.76 -5.97
C LEU A 179 9.58 9.22 -5.52
N LEU A 180 8.61 9.60 -4.68
CA LEU A 180 8.34 10.98 -4.28
C LEU A 180 8.57 11.17 -2.78
N GLY A 181 9.10 12.33 -2.38
CA GLY A 181 9.23 12.71 -0.97
C GLY A 181 10.67 12.80 -0.47
N GLU A 182 10.82 13.12 0.81
CA GLU A 182 12.11 13.22 1.48
C GLU A 182 12.79 11.84 1.59
N THR A 183 14.08 11.76 1.27
CA THR A 183 14.85 10.52 1.40
C THR A 183 14.98 10.12 2.86
N VAL A 184 15.08 8.82 3.13
CA VAL A 184 15.12 8.29 4.51
C VAL A 184 16.49 8.50 5.16
N GLU A 185 17.54 8.54 4.34
CA GLU A 185 18.93 8.60 4.77
C GLU A 185 19.41 10.04 5.03
N VAL A 186 18.91 11.02 4.26
CA VAL A 186 19.41 12.40 4.28
C VAL A 186 18.25 13.38 4.41
N LYS A 187 18.26 14.11 5.53
CA LYS A 187 17.29 15.18 5.82
C LYS A 187 17.43 16.32 4.81
N ASN A 188 16.30 16.87 4.39
CA ASN A 188 16.10 17.89 3.37
C ASN A 188 16.56 17.51 1.94
N LEU A 189 16.94 16.25 1.69
CA LEU A 189 17.14 15.73 0.34
C LEU A 189 15.84 15.05 -0.12
N TRP A 190 15.25 15.52 -1.20
CA TRP A 190 13.97 15.06 -1.73
C TRP A 190 14.14 14.34 -3.07
N SER A 191 13.20 13.46 -3.38
CA SER A 191 13.09 12.77 -4.66
C SER A 191 11.81 13.19 -5.38
N ALA A 192 11.92 13.40 -6.69
CA ALA A 192 10.81 13.44 -7.63
C ALA A 192 11.22 12.65 -8.89
N ALA A 193 11.26 11.32 -8.76
CA ALA A 193 11.85 10.42 -9.75
C ALA A 193 10.84 9.37 -10.26
N ALA A 194 11.14 8.77 -11.42
CA ALA A 194 10.31 7.80 -12.13
C ALA A 194 8.88 8.32 -12.43
N VAL A 195 8.78 9.51 -13.01
CA VAL A 195 7.53 10.21 -13.32
C VAL A 195 7.28 10.20 -14.82
N TRP A 196 6.10 9.74 -15.25
CA TRP A 196 5.73 9.80 -16.67
C TRP A 196 5.43 11.24 -17.10
N ILE A 197 5.64 11.56 -18.39
CA ILE A 197 5.40 12.91 -18.94
C ILE A 197 3.99 13.42 -18.59
N LYS A 198 2.96 12.56 -18.73
CA LYS A 198 1.56 12.88 -18.43
C LYS A 198 1.31 13.27 -16.96
N GLU A 199 2.14 12.80 -16.03
CA GLU A 199 2.01 12.99 -14.59
C GLU A 199 2.82 14.18 -14.06
N GLY A 200 3.80 14.68 -14.85
CA GLY A 200 4.75 15.71 -14.45
C GLY A 200 4.14 16.92 -13.74
N PRO A 201 3.10 17.58 -14.30
CA PRO A 201 2.46 18.73 -13.64
C PRO A 201 1.82 18.39 -12.29
N GLY A 202 1.20 17.22 -12.17
CA GLY A 202 0.58 16.76 -10.93
C GLY A 202 1.61 16.44 -9.85
N VAL A 203 2.69 15.76 -10.22
CA VAL A 203 3.80 15.45 -9.30
C VAL A 203 4.52 16.71 -8.85
N GLY A 204 4.79 17.65 -9.77
CA GLY A 204 5.41 18.93 -9.41
C GLY A 204 4.58 19.70 -8.39
N ARG A 205 3.25 19.72 -8.55
CA ARG A 205 2.32 20.30 -7.57
C ARG A 205 2.38 19.55 -6.22
N LEU A 206 2.31 18.22 -6.25
CA LEU A 206 2.33 17.37 -5.06
C LEU A 206 3.59 17.63 -4.22
N VAL A 207 4.78 17.54 -4.82
CA VAL A 207 6.05 17.71 -4.10
C VAL A 207 6.19 19.14 -3.58
N ALA A 208 5.80 20.15 -4.36
CA ALA A 208 5.84 21.55 -3.93
C ALA A 208 4.93 21.82 -2.72
N GLU A 209 3.69 21.32 -2.74
CA GLU A 209 2.77 21.42 -1.60
C GLU A 209 3.32 20.68 -0.39
N TRP A 210 3.81 19.46 -0.57
CA TRP A 210 4.32 18.64 0.53
C TRP A 210 5.52 19.30 1.21
N MET A 211 6.48 19.83 0.44
CA MET A 211 7.63 20.56 0.99
C MET A 211 7.23 21.86 1.69
N THR A 212 6.21 22.56 1.19
CA THR A 212 5.83 23.89 1.70
C THR A 212 4.90 23.81 2.90
N PHE A 213 3.94 22.89 2.87
CA PHE A 213 2.85 22.79 3.85
C PHE A 213 2.95 21.55 4.75
N GLY A 214 3.89 20.65 4.48
CA GLY A 214 4.00 19.35 5.16
C GLY A 214 2.92 18.34 4.75
N ALA A 215 2.09 18.66 3.76
CA ALA A 215 1.03 17.81 3.21
C ALA A 215 0.71 18.22 1.75
N SER A 216 0.11 17.32 0.97
CA SER A 216 -0.41 17.61 -0.37
C SER A 216 -1.89 17.24 -0.47
N GLU A 217 -2.61 17.90 -1.39
CA GLU A 217 -3.98 17.52 -1.77
C GLU A 217 -4.03 16.16 -2.49
N ILE A 218 -2.97 15.77 -3.19
CA ILE A 218 -2.84 14.45 -3.79
C ILE A 218 -2.17 13.54 -2.77
N ASP A 219 -2.81 12.42 -2.45
CA ASP A 219 -2.27 11.48 -1.47
C ASP A 219 -0.97 10.83 -1.98
N PRO A 220 0.15 10.95 -1.22
CA PRO A 220 1.42 10.41 -1.65
C PRO A 220 1.63 8.94 -1.24
N HIS A 221 0.70 8.28 -0.55
CA HIS A 221 0.91 6.98 0.12
C HIS A 221 1.64 5.95 -0.74
N HIS A 222 1.12 5.67 -1.94
CA HIS A 222 1.68 4.67 -2.85
C HIS A 222 2.95 5.16 -3.59
N SER A 223 3.23 6.46 -3.59
CA SER A 223 4.38 7.07 -4.28
C SER A 223 5.49 7.53 -3.35
N ASP A 224 5.26 7.48 -2.04
CA ASP A 224 6.21 7.85 -0.99
C ASP A 224 7.47 6.97 -1.09
N ILE A 225 8.64 7.59 -1.25
CA ILE A 225 9.92 6.89 -1.37
C ILE A 225 10.26 6.05 -0.13
N SER A 226 9.74 6.43 1.05
CA SER A 226 9.99 5.73 2.31
C SER A 226 9.22 4.42 2.45
N ARG A 227 8.35 4.06 1.49
CA ARG A 227 7.62 2.77 1.47
C ARG A 227 8.53 1.55 1.36
N PHE A 228 9.71 1.70 0.76
CA PHE A 228 10.64 0.59 0.58
C PHE A 228 11.48 0.33 1.83
N TYR A 229 11.44 -0.91 2.29
CA TYR A 229 12.41 -1.45 3.25
C TYR A 229 13.78 -1.60 2.60
N ASP A 230 14.83 -1.68 3.43
CA ASP A 230 16.24 -1.74 3.01
C ASP A 230 16.50 -2.77 1.89
N TYR A 231 16.00 -4.00 2.04
CA TYR A 231 16.18 -5.06 1.03
C TYR A 231 15.63 -4.67 -0.35
N ALA A 232 14.52 -3.91 -0.38
CA ALA A 232 13.85 -3.52 -1.62
C ALA A 232 14.55 -2.36 -2.33
N ARG A 233 15.55 -1.74 -1.68
CA ARG A 233 16.43 -0.73 -2.28
C ARG A 233 17.67 -1.33 -2.93
N SER A 234 17.89 -2.63 -2.75
CA SER A 234 19.00 -3.33 -3.38
C SER A 234 18.81 -3.43 -4.89
N LYS A 235 19.91 -3.32 -5.64
CA LYS A 235 19.94 -3.56 -7.09
C LYS A 235 19.35 -4.92 -7.47
N THR A 236 19.61 -5.96 -6.69
CA THR A 236 19.04 -7.30 -6.91
C THR A 236 17.52 -7.28 -6.92
N HIS A 237 16.90 -6.61 -5.93
CA HIS A 237 15.44 -6.52 -5.87
C HIS A 237 14.87 -5.64 -6.98
N VAL A 238 15.47 -4.46 -7.20
CA VAL A 238 15.05 -3.53 -8.25
C VAL A 238 15.07 -4.21 -9.62
N ASN A 239 16.18 -4.85 -10.00
CA ASN A 239 16.31 -5.50 -11.30
C ASN A 239 15.34 -6.69 -11.44
N ALA A 240 15.16 -7.48 -10.39
CA ALA A 240 14.26 -8.64 -10.45
C ALA A 240 12.79 -8.21 -10.64
N ARG A 241 12.33 -7.22 -9.87
CA ARG A 241 10.95 -6.70 -9.95
C ARG A 241 10.68 -5.96 -11.25
N THR A 242 11.60 -5.10 -11.69
CA THR A 242 11.43 -4.33 -12.93
C THR A 242 11.52 -5.21 -14.18
N SER A 243 12.34 -6.27 -14.15
CA SER A 243 12.34 -7.27 -15.23
C SER A 243 11.00 -7.99 -15.35
N GLU A 244 10.39 -8.39 -14.23
CA GLU A 244 9.04 -8.99 -14.24
C GLU A 244 7.96 -7.97 -14.62
N GLY A 245 8.11 -6.71 -14.19
CA GLY A 245 7.13 -5.65 -14.34
C GLY A 245 7.10 -4.97 -15.71
N PHE A 246 8.17 -5.07 -16.51
CA PHE A 246 8.30 -4.34 -17.77
C PHE A 246 7.09 -4.55 -18.71
N ASN A 247 6.76 -5.80 -19.03
CA ASN A 247 5.63 -6.12 -19.91
C ASN A 247 4.27 -5.89 -19.22
N LYS A 248 4.23 -5.83 -17.89
CA LYS A 248 3.03 -5.50 -17.11
C LYS A 248 2.63 -4.03 -17.25
N THR A 249 3.47 -3.19 -17.86
CA THR A 249 3.13 -1.79 -18.16
C THR A 249 1.85 -1.69 -18.99
N TYR A 250 1.70 -2.55 -20.02
CA TYR A 250 0.47 -2.65 -20.84
C TYR A 250 -0.29 -3.98 -20.62
N GLY A 251 0.27 -4.93 -19.87
CA GLY A 251 -0.42 -6.19 -19.55
C GLY A 251 -1.65 -6.04 -18.65
N ILE A 252 -2.59 -6.98 -18.76
CA ILE A 252 -3.73 -7.08 -17.84
C ILE A 252 -3.26 -7.73 -16.54
N VAL A 253 -3.10 -6.93 -15.49
CA VAL A 253 -2.68 -7.38 -14.15
C VAL A 253 -3.88 -7.47 -13.23
N HIS A 254 -4.03 -8.60 -12.54
CA HIS A 254 -5.07 -8.73 -11.52
C HIS A 254 -4.67 -7.93 -10.26
N PRO A 255 -5.57 -7.17 -9.60
CA PRO A 255 -5.20 -6.33 -8.43
C PRO A 255 -4.57 -7.09 -7.26
N ARG A 256 -4.81 -8.40 -7.17
CA ARG A 256 -4.25 -9.29 -6.14
C ARG A 256 -3.09 -10.15 -6.63
N GLU A 257 -2.64 -9.96 -7.87
CA GLU A 257 -1.54 -10.72 -8.45
C GLU A 257 -0.28 -10.61 -7.58
N GLN A 258 0.35 -11.75 -7.32
CA GLN A 258 1.59 -11.79 -6.56
C GLN A 258 2.77 -11.78 -7.51
N TRP A 259 3.81 -11.04 -7.12
CA TRP A 259 5.08 -11.11 -7.82
C TRP A 259 5.74 -12.47 -7.62
N ASN A 260 6.39 -12.97 -8.67
CA ASN A 260 7.13 -14.24 -8.64
C ASN A 260 8.63 -14.03 -8.41
N SER A 261 9.16 -12.89 -8.83
CA SER A 261 10.56 -12.49 -8.64
C SER A 261 10.92 -12.30 -7.17
N ASN A 262 12.19 -12.53 -6.81
CA ASN A 262 12.79 -12.22 -5.50
C ASN A 262 11.89 -12.44 -4.26
N ARG A 263 11.26 -13.61 -4.18
CA ARG A 263 10.42 -14.07 -3.05
C ARG A 263 11.27 -14.66 -1.93
N PHE A 264 10.65 -14.91 -0.78
CA PHE A 264 11.27 -15.55 0.39
C PHE A 264 12.42 -14.74 1.02
N VAL A 265 12.37 -13.41 0.91
CA VAL A 265 13.37 -12.52 1.53
C VAL A 265 13.21 -12.51 3.05
N ARG A 266 11.96 -12.52 3.55
CA ARG A 266 11.63 -12.60 4.97
C ARG A 266 10.57 -13.67 5.16
N VAL A 267 10.85 -14.58 6.08
CA VAL A 267 9.92 -15.64 6.49
C VAL A 267 9.80 -15.63 8.01
N SER A 268 8.60 -15.89 8.51
CA SER A 268 8.37 -15.98 9.96
C SER A 268 9.01 -17.26 10.52
N PRO A 269 9.17 -17.37 11.85
CA PRO A 269 9.70 -18.59 12.46
C PRO A 269 8.70 -19.76 12.34
N PHE A 270 7.46 -19.48 11.95
CA PHE A 270 6.39 -20.46 11.77
C PHE A 270 6.38 -21.05 10.35
N TYR A 271 7.12 -20.47 9.42
CA TYR A 271 7.10 -20.80 7.99
C TYR A 271 7.16 -22.31 7.71
N ALA A 272 8.01 -23.06 8.41
CA ALA A 272 8.09 -24.52 8.23
C ALA A 272 6.78 -25.26 8.59
N ARG A 273 6.05 -24.79 9.61
CA ARG A 273 4.72 -25.32 9.98
C ARG A 273 3.65 -24.88 8.99
N GLU A 274 3.72 -23.64 8.54
CA GLU A 274 2.77 -23.09 7.57
C GLU A 274 2.87 -23.82 6.22
N VAL A 275 4.07 -24.11 5.74
CA VAL A 275 4.31 -24.97 4.58
C VAL A 275 3.74 -26.37 4.79
N ALA A 276 3.96 -26.97 5.97
CA ALA A 276 3.41 -28.29 6.29
C ALA A 276 1.87 -28.31 6.34
N LEU A 277 1.24 -27.17 6.66
CA LEU A 277 -0.21 -26.96 6.63
C LEU A 277 -0.71 -26.54 5.23
N GLY A 278 0.16 -26.52 4.22
CA GLY A 278 -0.17 -26.18 2.85
C GLY A 278 -0.60 -24.73 2.67
N ALA A 279 0.06 -23.80 3.36
CA ALA A 279 -0.15 -22.36 3.19
C ALA A 279 0.05 -21.91 1.74
N GLU A 280 -0.90 -21.12 1.22
CA GLU A 280 -0.69 -20.33 0.01
C GLU A 280 -0.15 -18.96 0.42
N PHE A 281 1.04 -18.56 -0.06
CA PHE A 281 1.72 -17.36 0.41
C PHE A 281 1.57 -16.15 -0.50
N PHE A 282 1.19 -15.03 0.12
CA PHE A 282 1.20 -13.70 -0.48
C PHE A 282 2.35 -12.91 0.13
N GLU A 283 3.00 -12.05 -0.66
CA GLU A 283 4.13 -11.25 -0.25
C GLU A 283 3.72 -9.82 0.07
N THR A 284 4.23 -9.27 1.17
CA THR A 284 4.17 -7.84 1.46
C THR A 284 5.38 -7.44 2.29
N ALA A 285 6.09 -6.38 1.90
CA ALA A 285 7.26 -5.87 2.63
C ALA A 285 8.35 -6.93 2.89
N GLY A 286 8.47 -7.88 1.97
CA GLY A 286 9.44 -8.97 1.92
C GLY A 286 8.96 -10.22 2.66
N TRP A 287 7.86 -10.11 3.41
CA TRP A 287 7.31 -11.20 4.20
C TRP A 287 6.43 -12.11 3.38
N GLU A 288 6.71 -13.40 3.46
CA GLU A 288 5.79 -14.45 3.04
C GLU A 288 4.68 -14.62 4.08
N ARG A 289 3.43 -14.38 3.67
CA ARG A 289 2.26 -14.37 4.56
C ARG A 289 1.22 -15.36 4.05
N PRO A 290 0.82 -16.37 4.84
CA PRO A 290 -0.25 -17.29 4.45
C PRO A 290 -1.56 -16.56 4.19
N GLN A 291 -2.08 -16.63 2.97
CA GLN A 291 -3.37 -16.08 2.57
C GLN A 291 -4.53 -17.00 2.99
N TRP A 292 -4.32 -18.31 2.88
CA TRP A 292 -5.13 -19.42 3.43
C TRP A 292 -4.27 -20.68 3.57
N TYR A 293 -4.81 -21.71 4.20
CA TYR A 293 -4.15 -23.00 4.42
C TYR A 293 -4.93 -24.15 3.77
N ASN A 294 -4.30 -24.87 2.85
CA ASN A 294 -4.95 -25.99 2.16
C ASN A 294 -5.28 -27.17 3.10
N SER A 295 -4.64 -27.27 4.27
CA SER A 295 -5.03 -28.23 5.32
C SER A 295 -6.48 -28.07 5.79
N ASN A 296 -7.08 -26.89 5.59
CA ASN A 296 -8.45 -26.57 6.00
C ASN A 296 -9.51 -26.94 4.94
N ALA A 297 -9.15 -27.64 3.86
CA ALA A 297 -10.09 -27.99 2.78
C ALA A 297 -11.31 -28.81 3.27
N ASN A 298 -11.15 -29.61 4.33
CA ASN A 298 -12.25 -30.36 4.95
C ASN A 298 -13.36 -29.44 5.52
N LEU A 299 -13.02 -28.21 5.92
CA LEU A 299 -13.98 -27.22 6.42
C LEU A 299 -14.99 -26.79 5.35
N LEU A 300 -14.67 -26.94 4.06
CA LEU A 300 -15.62 -26.65 2.98
C LEU A 300 -16.84 -27.56 3.05
N ALA A 301 -16.63 -28.84 3.38
CA ALA A 301 -17.72 -29.78 3.58
C ALA A 301 -18.48 -29.53 4.90
N GLU A 302 -17.75 -29.11 5.95
CA GLU A 302 -18.33 -28.78 7.26
C GLU A 302 -19.30 -27.60 7.18
N PHE A 303 -18.91 -26.51 6.51
CA PHE A 303 -19.72 -25.29 6.41
C PHE A 303 -20.66 -25.24 5.21
N GLY A 304 -20.44 -26.09 4.19
CA GLY A 304 -21.32 -26.27 3.04
C GLY A 304 -21.73 -24.93 2.40
N ASP A 305 -23.04 -24.71 2.29
CA ASP A 305 -23.64 -23.54 1.62
C ASP A 305 -23.30 -22.19 2.28
N ARG A 306 -22.74 -22.17 3.50
CA ARG A 306 -22.24 -20.94 4.14
C ARG A 306 -20.95 -20.43 3.48
N VAL A 307 -20.23 -21.30 2.74
CA VAL A 307 -18.99 -20.97 2.04
C VAL A 307 -19.25 -20.97 0.54
N ASN A 308 -19.59 -19.81 0.01
CA ASN A 308 -19.87 -19.63 -1.42
C ASN A 308 -18.58 -19.67 -2.26
N ASN A 309 -18.64 -20.30 -3.42
CA ASN A 309 -17.60 -20.21 -4.46
C ASN A 309 -17.81 -18.97 -5.37
N ARG A 310 -16.77 -18.60 -6.12
CA ARG A 310 -16.82 -17.56 -7.15
C ARG A 310 -16.74 -18.25 -8.53
N PRO A 311 -17.80 -18.18 -9.36
CA PRO A 311 -17.84 -18.92 -10.63
C PRO A 311 -17.03 -18.22 -11.73
N ASN A 312 -16.99 -16.87 -11.71
CA ASN A 312 -16.27 -16.11 -12.71
C ASN A 312 -14.76 -16.21 -12.50
N GLU A 313 -14.04 -16.46 -13.59
CA GLU A 313 -12.60 -16.69 -13.58
C GLU A 313 -11.82 -15.51 -12.99
N TRP A 314 -12.13 -14.27 -13.41
CA TRP A 314 -11.48 -13.07 -12.88
C TRP A 314 -11.69 -12.95 -11.37
N ASP A 315 -12.93 -13.14 -10.90
CA ASP A 315 -13.29 -12.95 -9.50
C ASP A 315 -12.69 -14.05 -8.59
N ALA A 316 -12.40 -15.23 -9.15
CA ALA A 316 -11.83 -16.39 -8.47
C ALA A 316 -10.29 -16.42 -8.45
N ARG A 317 -9.61 -15.62 -9.28
CA ARG A 317 -8.14 -15.51 -9.27
C ARG A 317 -7.65 -15.00 -7.91
N TRP A 318 -6.54 -15.56 -7.42
CA TRP A 318 -5.88 -15.15 -6.18
C TRP A 318 -6.82 -15.16 -4.95
N TRP A 319 -7.77 -16.09 -4.94
CA TRP A 319 -8.77 -16.26 -3.90
C TRP A 319 -9.13 -17.74 -3.71
N SER A 320 -9.58 -18.10 -2.51
CA SER A 320 -10.06 -19.45 -2.20
C SER A 320 -11.28 -19.40 -1.27
N PRO A 321 -12.29 -20.28 -1.44
CA PRO A 321 -13.40 -20.42 -0.50
C PRO A 321 -12.93 -20.84 0.90
N ILE A 322 -11.73 -21.43 1.02
CA ILE A 322 -11.11 -21.80 2.30
C ILE A 322 -11.01 -20.59 3.23
N ILE A 323 -10.79 -19.38 2.70
CA ILE A 323 -10.77 -18.14 3.50
C ILE A 323 -12.07 -17.98 4.30
N ASN A 324 -13.22 -18.21 3.68
CA ASN A 324 -14.51 -18.10 4.37
C ASN A 324 -14.70 -19.24 5.38
N ALA A 325 -14.17 -20.43 5.10
CA ALA A 325 -14.24 -21.56 6.01
C ALA A 325 -13.36 -21.37 7.26
N GLU A 326 -12.12 -20.86 7.08
CA GLU A 326 -11.22 -20.46 8.16
C GLU A 326 -11.84 -19.39 9.05
N HIS A 327 -12.48 -18.40 8.43
CA HIS A 327 -13.22 -17.37 9.15
C HIS A 327 -14.25 -17.99 10.08
N LEU A 328 -15.14 -18.83 9.55
CA LEU A 328 -16.22 -19.45 10.33
C LEU A 328 -15.67 -20.37 11.43
N ALA A 329 -14.64 -21.16 11.13
CA ALA A 329 -13.98 -22.01 12.12
C ALA A 329 -13.40 -21.19 13.28
N MET A 330 -12.70 -20.09 13.01
CA MET A 330 -12.17 -19.21 14.05
C MET A 330 -13.29 -18.57 14.88
N ARG A 331 -14.39 -18.15 14.25
CA ARG A 331 -15.58 -17.60 14.92
C ARG A 331 -16.26 -18.62 15.83
N GLU A 332 -16.26 -19.90 15.46
CA GLU A 332 -16.93 -20.94 16.23
C GLU A 332 -16.00 -21.61 17.26
N ARG A 333 -14.67 -21.51 17.07
CA ARG A 333 -13.67 -22.25 17.84
C ARG A 333 -12.50 -21.34 18.29
N VAL A 334 -11.34 -21.52 17.66
CA VAL A 334 -10.12 -20.75 17.88
C VAL A 334 -9.23 -20.87 16.64
N GLY A 335 -8.61 -19.75 16.25
CA GLY A 335 -7.70 -19.66 15.13
C GLY A 335 -6.34 -19.13 15.56
N MET A 336 -5.29 -19.54 14.83
CA MET A 336 -3.94 -18.99 14.92
C MET A 336 -3.61 -18.26 13.62
N VAL A 337 -3.26 -16.98 13.73
CA VAL A 337 -2.87 -16.12 12.61
C VAL A 337 -1.42 -15.69 12.81
N ASP A 338 -0.59 -15.81 11.76
CA ASP A 338 0.74 -15.20 11.76
C ASP A 338 0.65 -13.69 11.51
N LEU A 339 1.08 -12.91 12.49
CA LEU A 339 1.12 -11.46 12.48
C LEU A 339 2.55 -10.91 12.49
N THR A 340 3.56 -11.77 12.28
CA THR A 340 4.99 -11.42 12.30
C THR A 340 5.34 -10.29 11.34
N ALA A 341 4.57 -10.13 10.26
CA ALA A 341 4.79 -9.08 9.27
C ALA A 341 4.56 -7.64 9.80
N PHE A 342 3.91 -7.45 10.95
CA PHE A 342 3.75 -6.12 11.55
C PHE A 342 5.09 -5.47 11.88
N ALA A 343 5.22 -4.20 11.54
CA ALA A 343 6.36 -3.40 11.95
C ALA A 343 6.18 -2.95 13.41
N GLN A 344 7.25 -3.09 14.19
CA GLN A 344 7.24 -2.81 15.63
C GLN A 344 8.42 -1.91 16.01
N PHE A 345 8.12 -0.78 16.63
CA PHE A 345 9.12 0.21 17.05
C PHE A 345 9.03 0.46 18.56
N GLU A 346 10.16 0.32 19.25
CA GLU A 346 10.30 0.73 20.66
C GLU A 346 10.69 2.20 20.72
N ILE A 347 9.91 2.98 21.46
CA ILE A 347 10.13 4.40 21.74
C ILE A 347 10.44 4.53 23.22
N MET A 348 11.67 4.93 23.54
CA MET A 348 12.17 4.92 24.91
C MET A 348 12.89 6.22 25.26
N GLY A 349 12.86 6.59 26.54
CA GLY A 349 13.60 7.72 27.09
C GLY A 349 12.68 8.76 27.75
N PRO A 350 13.24 9.67 28.56
CA PRO A 350 12.46 10.61 29.37
C PRO A 350 11.54 11.53 28.56
N GLY A 351 11.81 11.74 27.26
CA GLY A 351 10.96 12.52 26.36
C GLY A 351 9.86 11.70 25.65
N ALA A 352 9.80 10.37 25.85
CA ALA A 352 8.98 9.47 25.04
C ALA A 352 7.48 9.76 25.15
N LEU A 353 6.98 10.07 26.35
CA LEU A 353 5.57 10.40 26.54
C LEU A 353 5.18 11.68 25.78
N ASP A 354 5.98 12.73 25.90
CA ASP A 354 5.69 14.02 25.24
C ASP A 354 5.79 13.87 23.71
N PHE A 355 6.76 13.11 23.23
CA PHE A 355 6.88 12.79 21.81
C PHE A 355 5.67 11.99 21.29
N MET A 356 5.27 10.92 22.00
CA MET A 356 4.07 10.14 21.63
C MET A 356 2.79 10.98 21.71
N GLN A 357 2.70 11.92 22.66
CA GLN A 357 1.61 12.89 22.70
C GLN A 357 1.58 13.80 21.48
N LYS A 358 2.75 14.23 20.97
CA LYS A 358 2.85 15.11 19.80
C LYS A 358 2.45 14.43 18.49
N VAL A 359 2.80 13.16 18.28
CA VAL A 359 2.52 12.46 17.01
C VAL A 359 1.17 11.77 16.98
N ALA A 360 0.71 11.23 18.11
CA ALA A 360 -0.59 10.54 18.19
C ALA A 360 -1.75 11.52 18.35
N VAL A 361 -2.89 11.25 17.72
CA VAL A 361 -4.13 12.00 18.00
C VAL A 361 -4.70 11.66 19.39
N ASN A 362 -4.71 10.38 19.77
CA ASN A 362 -5.30 9.93 21.03
C ASN A 362 -4.36 10.14 22.23
N GLN A 363 -4.92 10.08 23.44
CA GLN A 363 -4.20 10.29 24.71
C GLN A 363 -3.23 9.14 24.98
N MET A 364 -1.95 9.47 25.14
CA MET A 364 -0.86 8.52 25.42
C MET A 364 -0.45 8.49 26.90
N ASN A 365 -0.83 9.48 27.70
CA ASN A 365 -0.67 9.41 29.16
C ASN A 365 -1.76 8.53 29.79
N VAL A 366 -1.71 7.24 29.46
CA VAL A 366 -2.59 6.18 29.98
C VAL A 366 -1.82 5.31 30.98
N PRO A 367 -2.48 4.47 31.80
CA PRO A 367 -1.75 3.55 32.67
C PRO A 367 -0.78 2.66 31.90
N VAL A 368 0.33 2.28 32.54
CA VAL A 368 1.24 1.25 32.00
C VAL A 368 0.49 -0.06 31.81
N GLY A 369 0.79 -0.76 30.72
CA GLY A 369 0.08 -1.94 30.26
C GLY A 369 -1.17 -1.63 29.44
N ARG A 370 -1.40 -0.39 28.99
CA ARG A 370 -2.55 -0.04 28.13
C ARG A 370 -2.13 0.06 26.66
N GLY A 371 -2.96 -0.51 25.78
CA GLY A 371 -2.87 -0.29 24.34
C GLY A 371 -3.87 0.77 23.85
N VAL A 372 -3.46 1.58 22.87
CA VAL A 372 -4.27 2.64 22.29
C VAL A 372 -4.17 2.60 20.77
N TYR A 373 -5.27 2.31 20.09
CA TYR A 373 -5.41 2.57 18.66
C TYR A 373 -5.47 4.07 18.41
N THR A 374 -4.63 4.59 17.52
CA THR A 374 -4.56 6.01 17.19
C THR A 374 -4.06 6.24 15.77
N PRO A 375 -4.60 7.23 15.06
CA PRO A 375 -3.96 7.72 13.85
C PRO A 375 -2.80 8.67 14.16
N PHE A 376 -1.91 8.79 13.19
CA PHE A 376 -1.04 9.96 12.96
C PHE A 376 -1.62 10.77 11.81
N LEU A 377 -1.54 12.11 11.89
CA LEU A 377 -2.08 13.00 10.88
C LEU A 377 -0.98 13.85 10.24
N TYR A 378 -1.22 14.21 8.99
CA TYR A 378 -0.53 15.34 8.36
C TYR A 378 -1.03 16.68 8.92
N PRO A 379 -0.31 17.80 8.72
CA PRO A 379 -0.74 19.13 9.17
C PRO A 379 -2.13 19.56 8.66
N ASN A 380 -2.55 19.07 7.49
CA ASN A 380 -3.88 19.30 6.92
C ASN A 380 -5.01 18.50 7.62
N GLY A 381 -4.68 17.67 8.61
CA GLY A 381 -5.64 16.88 9.39
C GLY A 381 -6.03 15.54 8.76
N GLY A 382 -5.48 15.20 7.58
CA GLY A 382 -5.69 13.90 6.95
C GLY A 382 -4.73 12.81 7.46
N PHE A 383 -5.00 11.56 7.09
CA PHE A 383 -4.27 10.41 7.64
C PHE A 383 -2.85 10.30 7.09
N LYS A 384 -1.89 10.11 7.99
CA LYS A 384 -0.52 9.66 7.68
C LYS A 384 -0.35 8.16 7.95
N ALA A 385 -0.93 7.71 9.07
CA ALA A 385 -0.82 6.34 9.55
C ALA A 385 -2.02 6.00 10.44
N ASP A 386 -2.31 4.70 10.57
CA ASP A 386 -3.20 4.16 11.58
C ASP A 386 -2.55 2.95 12.27
N LEU A 387 -2.48 2.98 13.59
CA LEU A 387 -1.61 2.06 14.32
C LEU A 387 -2.04 1.90 15.79
N THR A 388 -1.40 0.96 16.47
CA THR A 388 -1.59 0.74 17.91
C THR A 388 -0.32 1.07 18.68
N ILE A 389 -0.48 1.80 19.79
CA ILE A 389 0.62 2.12 20.71
C ILE A 389 0.37 1.46 22.06
N LEU A 390 1.32 0.67 22.54
CA LEU A 390 1.33 0.09 23.88
C LEU A 390 2.20 0.96 24.79
N ARG A 391 1.69 1.36 25.96
CA ARG A 391 2.53 1.94 27.01
C ARG A 391 3.07 0.81 27.89
N LEU A 392 4.34 0.46 27.73
CA LEU A 392 4.98 -0.67 28.40
C LEU A 392 5.75 -0.28 29.67
N GLY A 393 6.07 1.01 29.83
CA GLY A 393 6.65 1.58 31.03
C GLY A 393 6.32 3.06 31.17
N GLN A 394 6.93 3.72 32.17
CA GLN A 394 6.75 5.15 32.38
C GLN A 394 7.16 5.95 31.13
N ASP A 395 8.32 5.58 30.58
CA ASP A 395 9.04 6.22 29.48
C ASP A 395 9.35 5.22 28.35
N HIS A 396 8.46 4.24 28.16
CA HIS A 396 8.63 3.15 27.22
C HIS A 396 7.30 2.84 26.52
N PHE A 397 7.28 3.00 25.21
CA PHE A 397 6.14 2.73 24.35
C PHE A 397 6.55 1.81 23.21
N ARG A 398 5.63 0.97 22.76
CA ARG A 398 5.77 0.20 21.53
C ARG A 398 4.73 0.63 20.52
N VAL A 399 5.17 1.05 19.34
CA VAL A 399 4.32 1.33 18.18
C VAL A 399 4.23 0.06 17.32
N ILE A 400 3.03 -0.34 16.96
CA ILE A 400 2.73 -1.51 16.12
C ILE A 400 1.91 -1.02 14.92
N THR A 401 2.45 -1.18 13.71
CA THR A 401 1.82 -0.73 12.45
C THR A 401 1.86 -1.82 11.38
N GLY A 402 1.10 -1.62 10.30
CA GLY A 402 1.03 -2.52 9.15
C GLY A 402 2.40 -2.77 8.52
N GLY A 403 2.65 -4.01 8.09
CA GLY A 403 3.92 -4.38 7.45
C GLY A 403 4.23 -3.56 6.20
N GLY A 404 3.21 -3.24 5.39
CA GLY A 404 3.37 -2.40 4.20
C GLY A 404 3.69 -0.93 4.50
N ASP A 405 3.27 -0.42 5.66
CA ASP A 405 3.43 0.99 6.04
C ASP A 405 4.61 1.27 6.96
N GLY A 406 5.24 0.23 7.52
CA GLY A 406 6.30 0.38 8.52
C GLY A 406 7.46 1.27 8.09
N GLY A 407 7.88 1.23 6.83
CA GLY A 407 8.92 2.13 6.30
C GLY A 407 8.52 3.61 6.40
N ARG A 408 7.30 3.94 5.97
CA ARG A 408 6.74 5.29 5.99
C ARG A 408 6.49 5.79 7.40
N ASP A 409 6.05 4.92 8.29
CA ASP A 409 5.73 5.29 9.68
C ASP A 409 7.00 5.48 10.50
N LYS A 410 8.03 4.65 10.27
CA LYS A 410 9.36 4.85 10.84
C LYS A 410 9.97 6.17 10.40
N ALA A 411 9.91 6.49 9.10
CA ALA A 411 10.40 7.76 8.57
C ALA A 411 9.70 8.95 9.24
N TRP A 412 8.38 8.91 9.38
CA TRP A 412 7.60 9.93 10.07
C TRP A 412 8.02 10.13 11.53
N LEU A 413 8.20 9.03 12.27
CA LEU A 413 8.66 9.07 13.66
C LEU A 413 10.05 9.69 13.77
N LEU A 414 11.00 9.28 12.93
CA LEU A 414 12.36 9.82 12.92
C LEU A 414 12.38 11.32 12.60
N GLN A 415 11.58 11.75 11.62
CA GLN A 415 11.49 13.15 11.19
C GLN A 415 11.00 14.09 12.31
N HIS A 416 10.10 13.61 13.17
CA HIS A 416 9.48 14.40 14.23
C HIS A 416 10.09 14.18 15.63
N MET A 417 11.01 13.22 15.76
CA MET A 417 11.70 12.90 17.00
C MET A 417 12.53 14.12 17.47
N PRO A 418 12.57 14.42 18.79
CA PRO A 418 13.41 15.50 19.29
C PRO A 418 14.91 15.19 19.09
N GLU A 419 15.68 16.22 18.72
CA GLU A 419 17.12 16.10 18.44
C GLU A 419 17.99 16.21 19.72
N ASP A 420 17.38 16.41 20.90
CA ASP A 420 18.07 16.58 22.19
C ASP A 420 18.52 15.27 22.86
N GLY A 421 18.26 14.13 22.22
CA GLY A 421 18.59 12.80 22.73
C GLY A 421 17.66 12.29 23.83
N SER A 422 16.55 12.98 24.13
CA SER A 422 15.57 12.56 25.13
C SER A 422 14.72 11.35 24.72
N VAL A 423 14.74 10.99 23.43
CA VAL A 423 13.99 9.89 22.83
C VAL A 423 14.92 9.04 21.96
N SER A 424 14.74 7.72 22.05
CA SER A 424 15.35 6.74 21.15
C SER A 424 14.27 5.90 20.48
N LEU A 425 14.50 5.54 19.22
CA LEU A 425 13.67 4.64 18.44
C LEU A 425 14.47 3.39 18.09
N GLN A 426 13.94 2.21 18.41
CA GLN A 426 14.50 0.93 17.98
C GLN A 426 13.47 0.17 17.15
N ASP A 427 13.86 -0.23 15.94
CA ASP A 427 13.08 -1.13 15.10
C ASP A 427 13.34 -2.58 15.49
N ILE A 428 12.34 -3.24 16.07
CA ILE A 428 12.42 -4.63 16.55
C ILE A 428 11.70 -5.60 15.62
N THR A 429 11.21 -5.14 14.47
CA THR A 429 10.37 -5.92 13.54
C THR A 429 10.99 -7.27 13.18
N SER A 430 12.28 -7.31 12.87
CA SER A 430 12.97 -8.55 12.49
C SER A 430 13.50 -9.34 13.69
N ALA A 431 13.40 -8.81 14.91
CA ALA A 431 13.84 -9.45 16.14
C ALA A 431 12.70 -10.18 16.86
N THR A 432 11.44 -9.93 16.48
CA THR A 432 10.26 -10.51 17.10
C THR A 432 9.37 -11.23 16.09
N CYS A 433 8.47 -12.04 16.60
CA CYS A 433 7.38 -12.66 15.86
C CYS A 433 6.09 -12.54 16.68
N THR A 434 4.93 -12.59 16.01
CA THR A 434 3.63 -12.38 16.66
C THR A 434 2.60 -13.38 16.15
N ILE A 435 1.87 -14.03 17.06
CA ILE A 435 0.71 -14.87 16.76
C ILE A 435 -0.55 -14.17 17.26
N GLY A 436 -1.55 -14.03 16.38
CA GLY A 436 -2.93 -13.76 16.78
C GLY A 436 -3.62 -15.06 17.19
N LEU A 437 -3.97 -15.19 18.46
CA LEU A 437 -4.78 -16.31 18.96
C LEU A 437 -6.18 -15.79 19.26
N TRP A 438 -7.14 -16.11 18.39
CA TRP A 438 -8.48 -15.50 18.43
C TRP A 438 -9.60 -16.52 18.30
N GLY A 439 -10.72 -16.26 18.96
CA GLY A 439 -11.92 -17.09 18.94
C GLY A 439 -12.48 -17.32 20.35
N PRO A 440 -13.72 -17.82 20.47
CA PRO A 440 -14.35 -18.09 21.76
C PRO A 440 -13.55 -19.04 22.67
N HIS A 441 -12.71 -19.92 22.11
CA HIS A 441 -11.86 -20.83 22.87
C HIS A 441 -10.42 -20.33 23.10
N ALA A 442 -10.05 -19.14 22.61
CA ALA A 442 -8.69 -18.60 22.74
C ALA A 442 -8.21 -18.57 24.20
N ARG A 443 -9.09 -18.17 25.14
CA ARG A 443 -8.76 -18.15 26.58
C ARG A 443 -8.51 -19.54 27.14
N ASN A 444 -9.32 -20.52 26.75
CA ASN A 444 -9.16 -21.90 27.24
C ASN A 444 -7.80 -22.47 26.78
N VAL A 445 -7.44 -22.23 25.52
CA VAL A 445 -6.13 -22.61 24.98
C VAL A 445 -5.02 -21.93 25.79
N LEU A 446 -5.04 -20.60 25.89
CA LEU A 446 -3.97 -19.86 26.55
C LEU A 446 -3.84 -20.25 28.03
N ALA A 447 -4.95 -20.37 28.76
CA ALA A 447 -4.98 -20.76 30.17
C ALA A 447 -4.41 -22.16 30.43
N SER A 448 -4.46 -23.06 29.45
CA SER A 448 -3.92 -24.42 29.59
C SER A 448 -2.40 -24.51 29.51
N VAL A 449 -1.74 -23.44 29.03
CA VAL A 449 -0.29 -23.40 28.80
C VAL A 449 0.40 -22.24 29.50
N THR A 450 -0.31 -21.45 30.30
CA THR A 450 0.24 -20.33 31.06
C THR A 450 -0.07 -20.47 32.55
N GLU A 451 0.86 -20.00 33.38
CA GLU A 451 0.63 -19.85 34.83
C GLU A 451 0.06 -18.47 35.19
N ASP A 452 0.10 -17.52 34.24
CA ASP A 452 -0.41 -16.16 34.43
C ASP A 452 -1.95 -16.09 34.34
N ASP A 453 -2.55 -15.14 35.05
CA ASP A 453 -4.00 -14.94 35.02
C ASP A 453 -4.46 -14.29 33.70
N VAL A 454 -5.14 -15.07 32.86
CA VAL A 454 -5.73 -14.67 31.58
C VAL A 454 -7.27 -14.56 31.63
N SER A 455 -7.84 -14.52 32.83
CA SER A 455 -9.26 -14.23 33.06
C SER A 455 -9.61 -12.79 32.65
N ASN A 456 -10.91 -12.46 32.60
CA ASN A 456 -11.32 -11.11 32.26
C ASN A 456 -10.91 -10.07 33.32
N GLU A 457 -10.91 -10.45 34.60
CA GLU A 457 -10.48 -9.60 35.71
C GLU A 457 -8.95 -9.45 35.72
N GLY A 458 -8.25 -10.58 35.55
CA GLY A 458 -6.79 -10.64 35.52
C GLY A 458 -6.19 -9.97 34.30
N PHE A 459 -6.82 -10.07 33.13
CA PHE A 459 -6.28 -9.55 31.87
C PHE A 459 -7.35 -8.77 31.08
N PRO A 460 -7.70 -7.54 31.48
CA PRO A 460 -8.78 -6.78 30.86
C PRO A 460 -8.53 -6.43 29.37
N TYR A 461 -9.61 -6.20 28.62
CA TYR A 461 -9.54 -5.82 27.22
C TYR A 461 -8.68 -4.56 26.97
N SER A 462 -7.89 -4.57 25.89
CA SER A 462 -6.99 -3.49 25.47
C SER A 462 -5.89 -3.19 26.51
N THR A 463 -5.50 -4.21 27.27
CA THR A 463 -4.27 -4.20 28.08
C THR A 463 -3.22 -5.14 27.50
N ALA A 464 -1.95 -4.90 27.82
CA ALA A 464 -0.80 -5.70 27.44
C ALA A 464 -0.03 -6.12 28.69
N LYS A 465 0.42 -7.38 28.72
CA LYS A 465 1.16 -7.97 29.82
C LYS A 465 2.21 -8.94 29.31
N GLU A 466 3.31 -8.99 30.04
CA GLU A 466 4.28 -10.06 29.89
C GLU A 466 3.76 -11.31 30.61
N ILE A 467 3.75 -12.44 29.91
CA ILE A 467 3.29 -13.74 30.40
C ILE A 467 4.27 -14.86 30.02
N ARG A 468 4.10 -16.04 30.63
CA ARG A 468 4.85 -17.26 30.32
C ARG A 468 3.95 -18.31 29.69
N ILE A 469 4.23 -18.67 28.44
CA ILE A 469 3.54 -19.74 27.71
C ILE A 469 4.49 -20.94 27.64
N GLY A 470 4.25 -21.95 28.48
CA GLY A 470 5.22 -22.98 28.80
C GLY A 470 6.50 -22.35 29.34
N SER A 471 7.63 -22.60 28.68
CA SER A 471 8.92 -21.99 29.03
C SER A 471 9.18 -20.63 28.36
N ILE A 472 8.27 -20.17 27.49
CA ILE A 472 8.50 -19.02 26.61
C ILE A 472 7.96 -17.75 27.25
N LYS A 473 8.81 -16.73 27.30
CA LYS A 473 8.43 -15.39 27.70
C LYS A 473 7.81 -14.64 26.51
N ALA A 474 6.61 -14.09 26.67
CA ALA A 474 5.92 -13.39 25.60
C ALA A 474 5.19 -12.14 26.12
N MET A 475 5.07 -11.12 25.27
CA MET A 475 4.18 -9.99 25.48
C MET A 475 2.83 -10.32 24.84
N ALA A 476 1.80 -10.49 25.65
CA ALA A 476 0.43 -10.66 25.17
C ALA A 476 -0.29 -9.30 25.20
N PHE A 477 -1.01 -8.97 24.14
CA PHE A 477 -1.87 -7.79 24.05
C PHE A 477 -3.30 -8.24 23.74
N ARG A 478 -4.23 -7.98 24.66
CA ARG A 478 -5.63 -8.41 24.52
C ARG A 478 -6.37 -7.47 23.57
N ILE A 479 -6.30 -7.79 22.28
CA ILE A 479 -6.94 -7.08 21.17
C ILE A 479 -7.30 -8.09 20.06
N SER A 480 -8.16 -7.70 19.13
CA SER A 480 -8.44 -8.50 17.95
C SER A 480 -8.90 -7.65 16.77
N TYR A 481 -8.13 -7.64 15.69
CA TYR A 481 -8.53 -7.00 14.43
C TYR A 481 -9.65 -7.76 13.70
N VAL A 482 -9.93 -9.00 14.10
CA VAL A 482 -11.07 -9.75 13.61
C VAL A 482 -12.29 -9.61 14.51
N GLY A 483 -12.20 -8.95 15.67
CA GLY A 483 -13.32 -8.79 16.61
C GLY A 483 -13.76 -10.01 17.43
N GLU A 484 -12.89 -11.02 17.62
CA GLU A 484 -13.11 -12.10 18.62
C GLU A 484 -12.35 -11.84 19.93
N LEU A 485 -12.67 -12.61 20.96
CA LEU A 485 -11.81 -12.75 22.13
C LEU A 485 -10.43 -13.28 21.70
N GLY A 486 -9.36 -12.72 22.27
CA GLY A 486 -8.04 -13.30 22.18
C GLY A 486 -6.91 -12.30 22.40
N TRP A 487 -5.73 -12.67 21.92
CA TRP A 487 -4.50 -11.89 22.12
C TRP A 487 -3.61 -11.90 20.88
N GLU A 488 -2.92 -10.80 20.67
CA GLU A 488 -1.67 -10.75 19.91
C GLU A 488 -0.54 -11.13 20.86
N ILE A 489 0.19 -12.20 20.56
CA ILE A 489 1.23 -12.78 21.41
C ILE A 489 2.57 -12.63 20.71
N THR A 490 3.39 -11.70 21.21
CA THR A 490 4.70 -11.36 20.63
C THR A 490 5.83 -11.96 21.46
N THR A 491 6.77 -12.66 20.82
CA THR A 491 8.01 -13.15 21.46
C THR A 491 9.22 -12.89 20.55
N GLN A 492 10.41 -13.26 21.01
CA GLN A 492 11.63 -13.18 20.21
C GLN A 492 11.59 -14.20 19.06
N MET A 493 12.18 -13.82 17.93
CA MET A 493 12.18 -14.64 16.71
C MET A 493 12.62 -16.09 16.96
N GLU A 494 13.67 -16.29 17.78
CA GLU A 494 14.21 -17.62 18.11
C GLU A 494 13.27 -18.54 18.90
N HIS A 495 12.28 -17.97 19.60
CA HIS A 495 11.29 -18.73 20.37
C HIS A 495 10.00 -19.01 19.59
N GLY A 496 9.81 -18.37 18.44
CA GLY A 496 8.57 -18.39 17.70
C GLY A 496 8.08 -19.80 17.37
N LEU A 497 8.93 -20.66 16.80
CA LEU A 497 8.52 -22.02 16.44
C LEU A 497 8.03 -22.82 17.64
N LYS A 498 8.69 -22.68 18.80
CA LYS A 498 8.24 -23.35 20.03
C LYS A 498 6.93 -22.77 20.55
N LEU A 499 6.71 -21.45 20.40
CA LEU A 499 5.45 -20.79 20.77
C LEU A 499 4.30 -21.34 19.93
N TRP A 500 4.51 -21.42 18.62
CA TRP A 500 3.54 -22.02 17.69
C TRP A 500 3.16 -23.43 18.13
N ASP A 501 4.16 -24.32 18.29
CA ASP A 501 3.92 -25.71 18.63
C ASP A 501 3.17 -25.86 19.97
N THR A 502 3.54 -25.07 20.99
CA THR A 502 2.87 -25.10 22.29
C THR A 502 1.39 -24.66 22.21
N LEU A 503 1.09 -23.60 21.47
CA LEU A 503 -0.29 -23.15 21.28
C LEU A 503 -1.10 -24.12 20.41
N TRP A 504 -0.48 -24.64 19.35
CA TRP A 504 -1.08 -25.56 18.40
C TRP A 504 -1.48 -26.88 19.07
N GLU A 505 -0.58 -27.48 19.86
CA GLU A 505 -0.82 -28.71 20.62
C GLU A 505 -1.96 -28.54 21.64
N ALA A 506 -1.92 -27.46 22.43
CA ALA A 506 -2.96 -27.15 23.41
C ALA A 506 -4.32 -26.87 22.76
N GLY A 507 -4.31 -26.25 21.58
CA GLY A 507 -5.50 -25.91 20.82
C GLY A 507 -6.22 -27.11 20.19
N GLN A 508 -5.57 -28.27 20.05
CA GLN A 508 -6.18 -29.43 19.38
C GLN A 508 -7.49 -29.86 20.05
N ALA A 509 -7.55 -29.85 21.38
CA ALA A 509 -8.76 -30.21 22.14
C ALA A 509 -9.94 -29.24 21.90
N TYR A 510 -9.66 -28.04 21.37
CA TYR A 510 -10.63 -26.98 21.09
C TYR A 510 -10.86 -26.77 19.59
N GLY A 511 -10.31 -27.66 18.73
CA GLY A 511 -10.47 -27.58 17.28
C GLY A 511 -9.79 -26.35 16.67
N ILE A 512 -8.58 -26.02 17.15
CA ILE A 512 -7.75 -24.93 16.61
C ILE A 512 -7.45 -25.13 15.13
N VAL A 513 -7.51 -24.03 14.37
CA VAL A 513 -7.18 -24.02 12.93
C VAL A 513 -6.15 -22.94 12.62
N PRO A 514 -5.27 -23.15 11.63
CA PRO A 514 -4.46 -22.07 11.10
C PRO A 514 -5.37 -21.16 10.27
N VAL A 515 -5.16 -19.85 10.35
CA VAL A 515 -6.01 -18.84 9.71
C VAL A 515 -5.13 -17.85 8.97
N GLY A 516 -5.39 -17.69 7.67
CA GLY A 516 -4.60 -16.83 6.81
C GLY A 516 -5.00 -15.36 6.88
N ILE A 517 -4.17 -14.50 6.28
CA ILE A 517 -4.42 -13.06 6.16
C ILE A 517 -5.64 -12.75 5.27
N GLY A 518 -6.15 -13.72 4.49
CA GLY A 518 -7.44 -13.59 3.81
C GLY A 518 -8.61 -13.40 4.78
N VAL A 519 -8.50 -13.93 6.00
CA VAL A 519 -9.45 -13.66 7.07
C VAL A 519 -9.09 -12.39 7.81
N TYR A 520 -7.88 -12.34 8.37
CA TYR A 520 -7.43 -11.23 9.21
C TYR A 520 -7.49 -9.86 8.49
N GLY A 521 -6.97 -9.78 7.27
CA GLY A 521 -6.87 -8.53 6.51
C GLY A 521 -8.09 -8.20 5.64
N ASN A 522 -9.08 -9.10 5.54
CA ASN A 522 -10.26 -8.90 4.71
C ASN A 522 -11.56 -9.31 5.43
N THR A 523 -11.94 -10.60 5.43
CA THR A 523 -13.31 -10.99 5.84
C THR A 523 -13.61 -10.71 7.32
N GLY A 524 -12.62 -10.86 8.20
CA GLY A 524 -12.77 -10.59 9.64
C GLY A 524 -12.89 -9.11 9.95
N ARG A 525 -12.02 -8.26 9.36
CA ARG A 525 -11.96 -6.83 9.66
C ARG A 525 -13.10 -6.03 9.02
N ILE A 526 -13.56 -6.43 7.82
CA ILE A 526 -14.68 -5.76 7.15
C ILE A 526 -16.01 -5.95 7.88
N GLU A 527 -16.23 -7.12 8.49
CA GLU A 527 -17.37 -7.39 9.37
C GLU A 527 -17.41 -6.44 10.58
N LYS A 528 -16.23 -6.11 11.09
CA LYS A 528 -16.08 -5.16 12.20
C LYS A 528 -16.07 -3.69 11.75
N GLY A 529 -16.14 -3.45 10.45
CA GLY A 529 -16.02 -2.11 9.87
C GLY A 529 -14.67 -1.47 10.14
N TYR A 530 -13.61 -2.23 10.38
CA TYR A 530 -12.29 -1.64 10.63
C TYR A 530 -11.70 -1.10 9.33
N ARG A 531 -11.20 0.13 9.42
CA ARG A 531 -10.55 0.84 8.32
C ARG A 531 -9.10 0.37 8.19
N LEU A 532 -8.52 0.60 7.01
CA LEU A 532 -7.14 0.27 6.70
C LEU A 532 -6.43 1.45 6.02
N MET A 533 -5.22 1.78 6.46
CA MET A 533 -4.34 2.75 5.78
C MET A 533 -4.16 2.41 4.30
N GLY A 534 -4.21 3.42 3.44
CA GLY A 534 -4.08 3.27 1.98
C GLY A 534 -5.30 2.66 1.28
N ASN A 535 -6.40 2.42 2.02
CA ASN A 535 -7.69 2.01 1.45
C ASN A 535 -8.80 2.96 1.90
N GLU A 536 -9.19 2.91 3.18
CA GLU A 536 -10.19 3.84 3.73
C GLU A 536 -9.56 5.11 4.28
N LEU A 537 -8.27 5.08 4.63
CA LEU A 537 -7.58 6.17 5.30
C LEU A 537 -6.50 6.73 4.38
N GLU A 538 -6.75 7.94 3.87
CA GLU A 538 -5.88 8.67 2.94
C GLU A 538 -5.69 10.12 3.44
N SER A 539 -4.68 10.82 2.92
CA SER A 539 -4.28 12.17 3.36
C SER A 539 -5.33 13.27 3.14
N HIS A 540 -6.37 12.98 2.36
CA HIS A 540 -7.43 13.92 2.02
C HIS A 540 -8.76 13.60 2.70
N TYR A 541 -8.83 12.55 3.53
CA TYR A 541 -9.95 12.26 4.43
C TYR A 541 -9.58 12.56 5.87
N SER A 542 -10.50 13.16 6.62
CA SER A 542 -10.33 13.45 8.04
C SER A 542 -10.81 12.28 8.92
N PRO A 543 -10.36 12.20 10.19
CA PRO A 543 -10.90 11.21 11.12
C PRO A 543 -12.40 11.35 11.40
N VAL A 544 -13.00 12.51 11.16
CA VAL A 544 -14.46 12.72 11.29
C VAL A 544 -15.20 11.99 10.19
N GLU A 545 -14.73 12.11 8.94
CA GLU A 545 -15.32 11.44 7.77
C GLU A 545 -15.15 9.92 7.86
N ALA A 546 -14.00 9.47 8.36
CA ALA A 546 -13.73 8.05 8.59
C ALA A 546 -14.54 7.46 9.76
N GLY A 547 -15.22 8.27 10.58
CA GLY A 547 -15.91 7.83 11.79
C GLY A 547 -14.97 7.43 12.94
N LEU A 548 -13.74 7.91 12.93
CA LEU A 548 -12.69 7.62 13.92
C LEU A 548 -12.47 8.75 14.93
N ASP A 549 -13.33 9.78 14.88
CA ASP A 549 -13.26 10.92 15.77
C ASP A 549 -13.70 10.53 17.20
N ARG A 550 -12.88 10.84 18.20
CA ARG A 550 -13.20 10.52 19.60
C ARG A 550 -14.05 11.64 20.22
N ALA A 551 -14.98 11.27 21.10
CA ALA A 551 -15.82 12.23 21.82
C ALA A 551 -15.04 13.32 22.59
N LYS A 552 -13.79 13.04 22.97
CA LYS A 552 -12.90 14.00 23.63
C LYS A 552 -11.60 14.14 22.85
N VAL A 553 -11.18 15.38 22.65
CA VAL A 553 -9.84 15.72 22.16
C VAL A 553 -8.92 15.94 23.36
N LYS A 554 -7.72 15.38 23.33
CA LYS A 554 -6.75 15.56 24.42
C LYS A 554 -6.29 17.02 24.52
N LYS A 555 -5.89 17.43 25.73
CA LYS A 555 -5.34 18.77 25.98
C LYS A 555 -3.98 18.98 25.30
N ALA A 556 -3.11 17.97 25.36
CA ALA A 556 -1.81 18.00 24.70
C ALA A 556 -1.94 18.30 23.21
N ASP A 557 -0.97 19.03 22.67
CA ASP A 557 -0.92 19.35 21.26
C ASP A 557 -0.52 18.12 20.43
N PHE A 558 -0.90 18.11 19.14
CA PHE A 558 -0.50 17.09 18.19
C PHE A 558 -0.53 17.60 16.75
N ILE A 559 0.22 16.94 15.86
CA ILE A 559 0.32 17.32 14.45
C ILE A 559 -1.06 17.22 13.79
N GLY A 560 -1.49 18.29 13.11
CA GLY A 560 -2.81 18.35 12.46
C GLY A 560 -3.99 18.66 13.41
N LYS A 561 -3.75 19.00 14.68
CA LYS A 561 -4.82 19.27 15.67
C LYS A 561 -5.76 20.39 15.26
N GLU A 562 -5.24 21.49 14.72
CA GLU A 562 -6.07 22.62 14.29
C GLU A 562 -7.04 22.22 13.17
N ALA A 563 -6.52 21.58 12.12
CA ALA A 563 -7.33 21.08 11.02
C ALA A 563 -8.35 20.02 11.47
N TYR A 564 -7.95 19.11 12.37
CA TYR A 564 -8.86 18.14 12.98
C TYR A 564 -9.99 18.81 13.77
N LEU A 565 -9.69 19.84 14.59
CA LEU A 565 -10.71 20.58 15.32
C LEU A 565 -11.66 21.32 14.38
N LYS A 566 -11.14 21.90 13.30
CA LYS A 566 -11.96 22.52 12.25
C LYS A 566 -12.92 21.51 11.62
N ALA A 567 -12.42 20.34 11.19
CA ALA A 567 -13.24 19.26 10.63
C ALA A 567 -14.35 18.80 11.59
N ARG A 568 -14.08 18.75 12.90
CA ARG A 568 -15.11 18.42 13.92
C ARG A 568 -16.20 19.49 14.02
N MET A 569 -15.88 20.76 13.80
CA MET A 569 -16.85 21.86 13.85
C MET A 569 -17.70 21.92 12.59
N GLU A 570 -17.08 21.73 11.42
CA GLU A 570 -17.76 21.80 10.12
C GLU A 570 -18.61 20.55 9.84
N GLY A 571 -18.19 19.40 10.36
CA GLY A 571 -18.82 18.11 10.09
C GLY A 571 -18.29 17.46 8.80
N PRO A 572 -18.63 16.19 8.56
CA PRO A 572 -18.08 15.44 7.43
C PRO A 572 -18.73 15.85 6.10
N ALA A 573 -17.92 16.04 5.05
CA ALA A 573 -18.41 16.16 3.68
C ALA A 573 -18.92 14.80 3.14
N ALA A 574 -18.23 13.73 3.52
CA ALA A 574 -18.60 12.35 3.26
C ALA A 574 -18.42 11.49 4.51
N MET A 575 -19.19 10.42 4.63
CA MET A 575 -19.11 9.45 5.73
C MET A 575 -18.67 8.11 5.17
N MET A 576 -17.72 7.45 5.85
CA MET A 576 -17.40 6.05 5.57
C MET A 576 -18.58 5.14 5.94
N CYS A 577 -19.09 4.42 4.95
CA CYS A 577 -20.24 3.53 5.05
C CYS A 577 -19.86 2.08 4.73
N THR A 578 -20.61 1.14 5.31
CA THR A 578 -20.62 -0.26 4.88
C THR A 578 -21.90 -0.51 4.10
N LEU A 579 -21.78 -1.16 2.93
CA LEU A 579 -22.87 -1.51 2.05
C LEU A 579 -22.93 -3.03 1.85
N THR A 580 -24.12 -3.60 1.67
CA THR A 580 -24.29 -4.97 1.19
C THR A 580 -24.50 -4.97 -0.32
N VAL A 581 -23.96 -5.97 -1.02
CA VAL A 581 -24.38 -6.30 -2.39
C VAL A 581 -25.68 -7.09 -2.33
N ASP A 582 -26.74 -6.52 -2.90
CA ASP A 582 -28.09 -7.09 -2.78
C ASP A 582 -28.34 -8.20 -3.81
N ASN A 583 -27.74 -8.07 -5.00
CA ASN A 583 -27.78 -9.08 -6.05
C ASN A 583 -26.44 -9.13 -6.79
N HIS A 584 -25.87 -10.33 -6.88
CA HIS A 584 -24.59 -10.59 -7.55
C HIS A 584 -24.74 -10.98 -9.03
N THR A 585 -25.96 -11.15 -9.53
CA THR A 585 -26.22 -11.75 -10.84
C THR A 585 -26.01 -10.72 -11.95
N SER A 586 -25.03 -10.96 -12.83
CA SER A 586 -24.80 -10.20 -14.06
C SER A 586 -25.92 -10.41 -15.08
N ALA A 587 -25.92 -9.62 -16.15
CA ALA A 587 -26.83 -9.76 -17.29
C ALA A 587 -26.74 -11.15 -17.95
N SER A 588 -25.59 -11.81 -17.87
CA SER A 588 -25.37 -13.18 -18.39
C SER A 588 -25.89 -14.30 -17.46
N GLY A 589 -26.34 -13.96 -16.25
CA GLY A 589 -26.75 -14.93 -15.23
C GLY A 589 -25.61 -15.40 -14.32
N GLU A 590 -24.36 -15.03 -14.60
CA GLU A 590 -23.21 -15.36 -13.75
C GLU A 590 -23.14 -14.46 -12.51
N ARG A 591 -22.77 -15.02 -11.35
CA ARG A 591 -22.55 -14.26 -10.12
C ARG A 591 -21.18 -13.58 -10.13
N ARG A 592 -21.16 -12.29 -9.81
CA ARG A 592 -19.96 -11.44 -9.79
C ARG A 592 -19.63 -10.90 -8.40
N PHE A 593 -18.35 -10.75 -8.11
CA PHE A 593 -17.84 -10.31 -6.80
C PHE A 593 -16.80 -9.21 -6.95
N MET A 594 -17.14 -8.01 -6.49
CA MET A 594 -16.31 -6.81 -6.55
C MET A 594 -15.01 -6.98 -5.76
N GLN A 595 -13.98 -6.24 -6.15
CA GLN A 595 -12.61 -6.37 -5.64
C GLN A 595 -12.06 -5.09 -5.00
N GLY A 596 -12.66 -3.93 -5.27
CA GLY A 596 -12.18 -2.62 -4.82
C GLY A 596 -11.96 -1.64 -5.99
N ASN A 597 -12.02 -0.34 -5.70
CA ASN A 597 -11.92 0.79 -6.63
C ASN A 597 -13.11 0.98 -7.59
N GLU A 598 -14.14 0.14 -7.52
CA GLU A 598 -15.32 0.30 -8.36
C GLU A 598 -16.11 1.58 -8.01
N PRO A 599 -16.64 2.32 -9.00
CA PRO A 599 -17.51 3.47 -8.74
C PRO A 599 -18.80 3.07 -8.02
N ILE A 600 -19.20 3.88 -7.02
CA ILE A 600 -20.55 3.86 -6.47
C ILE A 600 -21.37 4.95 -7.15
N VAL A 601 -22.52 4.57 -7.67
CA VAL A 601 -23.42 5.44 -8.44
C VAL A 601 -24.83 5.41 -7.88
N THR A 602 -25.63 6.41 -8.24
CA THR A 602 -27.07 6.42 -7.95
C THR A 602 -27.80 5.30 -8.69
N MET A 603 -29.05 5.01 -8.32
CA MET A 603 -29.87 4.00 -8.97
C MET A 603 -30.14 4.26 -10.47
N ASP A 604 -29.97 5.50 -10.94
CA ASP A 604 -30.05 5.89 -12.36
C ASP A 604 -28.66 5.98 -13.04
N GLY A 605 -27.61 5.46 -12.40
CA GLY A 605 -26.26 5.35 -12.96
C GLY A 605 -25.45 6.65 -12.94
N LYS A 606 -25.85 7.67 -12.18
CA LYS A 606 -25.10 8.93 -12.09
C LYS A 606 -23.98 8.84 -11.07
N ARG A 607 -22.84 9.44 -11.43
CA ARG A 607 -21.67 9.59 -10.56
C ARG A 607 -22.04 10.36 -9.29
N ILE A 608 -21.63 9.83 -8.14
CA ILE A 608 -21.76 10.48 -6.84
C ILE A 608 -20.45 11.20 -6.52
N VAL A 609 -20.55 12.46 -6.11
CA VAL A 609 -19.43 13.31 -5.75
C VAL A 609 -19.80 14.09 -4.49
N ASP A 610 -18.88 14.21 -3.53
CA ASP A 610 -19.09 15.01 -2.32
C ASP A 610 -18.82 16.51 -2.55
N SER A 611 -18.98 17.31 -1.49
CA SER A 611 -18.78 18.77 -1.56
C SER A 611 -17.33 19.20 -1.79
N HIS A 612 -16.36 18.29 -1.67
CA HIS A 612 -14.94 18.53 -1.97
C HIS A 612 -14.56 18.06 -3.38
N GLY A 613 -15.52 17.55 -4.17
CA GLY A 613 -15.25 17.06 -5.52
C GLY A 613 -14.74 15.62 -5.58
N ARG A 614 -14.73 14.87 -4.47
CA ARG A 614 -14.24 13.50 -4.43
C ARG A 614 -15.34 12.53 -4.86
N PRO A 615 -15.06 11.59 -5.79
CA PRO A 615 -16.02 10.58 -6.18
C PRO A 615 -16.25 9.54 -5.09
N SER A 616 -17.46 8.98 -5.01
CA SER A 616 -17.72 7.78 -4.22
C SER A 616 -17.30 6.53 -4.99
N TYR A 617 -16.47 5.70 -4.37
CA TYR A 617 -16.01 4.42 -4.91
C TYR A 617 -15.83 3.40 -3.77
N VAL A 618 -15.75 2.12 -4.13
CA VAL A 618 -15.48 1.03 -3.20
C VAL A 618 -14.04 1.10 -2.74
N THR A 619 -13.78 1.29 -1.45
CA THR A 619 -12.43 1.25 -0.89
C THR A 619 -12.01 -0.20 -0.60
N THR A 620 -12.89 -0.97 0.04
CA THR A 620 -12.68 -2.40 0.33
C THR A 620 -13.91 -3.21 -0.06
N ALA A 621 -13.68 -4.38 -0.67
CA ALA A 621 -14.70 -5.39 -0.92
C ALA A 621 -14.34 -6.74 -0.26
N GLY A 622 -15.34 -7.43 0.29
CA GLY A 622 -15.10 -8.68 1.00
C GLY A 622 -16.36 -9.45 1.37
N ALA A 623 -16.21 -10.77 1.53
CA ALA A 623 -17.27 -11.59 2.11
C ALA A 623 -17.41 -11.31 3.62
N SER A 624 -18.63 -11.46 4.12
CA SER A 624 -18.99 -11.43 5.55
C SER A 624 -19.59 -12.80 5.91
N PRO A 625 -18.75 -13.83 6.12
CA PRO A 625 -19.21 -15.20 6.33
C PRO A 625 -20.15 -15.36 7.53
N SER A 626 -19.97 -14.56 8.58
CA SER A 626 -20.82 -14.62 9.78
C SER A 626 -22.26 -14.20 9.51
N THR A 627 -22.49 -13.35 8.50
CA THR A 627 -23.83 -12.85 8.14
C THR A 627 -24.35 -13.37 6.80
N GLY A 628 -23.52 -14.08 6.03
CA GLY A 628 -23.86 -14.57 4.69
C GLY A 628 -24.00 -13.46 3.64
N LYS A 629 -23.38 -12.29 3.86
CA LYS A 629 -23.43 -11.14 2.94
C LYS A 629 -22.08 -10.90 2.27
N PHE A 630 -22.09 -10.09 1.21
CA PHE A 630 -20.89 -9.50 0.63
C PHE A 630 -20.92 -8.00 0.90
N LEU A 631 -19.85 -7.48 1.49
CA LEU A 631 -19.75 -6.12 1.98
C LEU A 631 -18.82 -5.29 1.10
N LEU A 632 -19.20 -4.02 0.93
CA LEU A 632 -18.38 -2.97 0.35
C LEU A 632 -18.21 -1.86 1.40
N MET A 633 -17.06 -1.22 1.45
CA MET A 633 -16.84 0.02 2.17
C MET A 633 -16.70 1.16 1.17
N ALA A 634 -17.29 2.32 1.46
CA ALA A 634 -17.21 3.50 0.59
C ALA A 634 -17.51 4.80 1.35
N TYR A 635 -16.85 5.88 0.96
CA TYR A 635 -17.25 7.23 1.37
C TYR A 635 -18.46 7.70 0.57
N LEU A 636 -19.54 8.07 1.26
CA LEU A 636 -20.75 8.62 0.67
C LEU A 636 -21.02 10.03 1.19
N PRO A 637 -21.50 10.98 0.36
CA PRO A 637 -22.03 12.24 0.85
C PRO A 637 -23.04 12.01 1.97
N THR A 638 -23.05 12.86 2.99
CA THR A 638 -23.88 12.65 4.20
C THR A 638 -25.37 12.48 3.92
N ALA A 639 -25.89 13.09 2.86
CA ALA A 639 -27.27 12.92 2.42
C ALA A 639 -27.60 11.48 1.94
N LEU A 640 -26.61 10.74 1.44
CA LEU A 640 -26.73 9.36 0.98
C LEU A 640 -26.25 8.34 2.02
N ALA A 641 -25.47 8.79 3.01
CA ALA A 641 -24.94 7.98 4.11
C ALA A 641 -26.00 7.66 5.19
N GLN A 642 -27.13 7.08 4.78
CA GLN A 642 -28.21 6.66 5.67
C GLN A 642 -28.46 5.17 5.52
N VAL A 643 -28.66 4.47 6.65
CA VAL A 643 -29.00 3.05 6.62
C VAL A 643 -30.30 2.84 5.82
N GLY A 644 -30.26 1.92 4.87
CA GLY A 644 -31.36 1.64 3.94
C GLY A 644 -31.29 2.40 2.62
N THR A 645 -30.37 3.36 2.44
CA THR A 645 -30.15 4.01 1.14
C THR A 645 -29.73 2.96 0.10
N LYS A 646 -30.41 2.97 -1.05
CA LYS A 646 -30.14 2.09 -2.19
C LYS A 646 -29.32 2.81 -3.26
N LEU A 647 -28.26 2.16 -3.70
CA LEU A 647 -27.31 2.65 -4.70
C LEU A 647 -26.93 1.49 -5.63
N GLN A 648 -25.99 1.72 -6.54
CA GLN A 648 -25.39 0.66 -7.34
C GLN A 648 -23.86 0.78 -7.31
N VAL A 649 -23.18 -0.35 -7.43
CA VAL A 649 -21.75 -0.41 -7.77
C VAL A 649 -21.61 -0.75 -9.25
N GLN A 650 -20.76 -0.03 -9.96
CA GLN A 650 -20.42 -0.34 -11.35
C GLN A 650 -19.23 -1.30 -11.39
N TYR A 651 -19.44 -2.54 -11.81
CA TYR A 651 -18.41 -3.56 -11.90
C TYR A 651 -18.40 -4.19 -13.28
N MET A 652 -17.26 -4.14 -13.97
CA MET A 652 -17.09 -4.68 -15.33
C MET A 652 -18.18 -4.19 -16.30
N ASN A 653 -18.44 -2.87 -16.29
CA ASN A 653 -19.45 -2.19 -17.11
C ASN A 653 -20.92 -2.56 -16.82
N GLU A 654 -21.19 -3.29 -15.74
CA GLU A 654 -22.55 -3.61 -15.29
C GLU A 654 -22.84 -2.99 -13.91
N TYR A 655 -24.13 -2.83 -13.57
CA TYR A 655 -24.56 -2.21 -12.32
C TYR A 655 -25.19 -3.23 -11.38
N TYR A 656 -24.67 -3.33 -10.17
CA TYR A 656 -25.14 -4.25 -9.13
C TYR A 656 -25.76 -3.46 -7.98
N PRO A 657 -27.00 -3.77 -7.56
CA PRO A 657 -27.66 -3.04 -6.49
C PRO A 657 -26.96 -3.26 -5.16
N VAL A 658 -26.79 -2.18 -4.41
CA VAL A 658 -26.19 -2.18 -3.07
C VAL A 658 -27.04 -1.38 -2.10
N THR A 659 -27.04 -1.76 -0.83
CA THR A 659 -27.76 -1.06 0.24
C THR A 659 -26.80 -0.66 1.36
N VAL A 660 -26.86 0.59 1.81
CA VAL A 660 -26.12 1.06 2.99
C VAL A 660 -26.67 0.37 4.24
N VAL A 661 -25.82 -0.38 4.94
CA VAL A 661 -26.17 -1.10 6.17
C VAL A 661 -25.57 -0.49 7.43
N VAL A 662 -24.48 0.27 7.27
CA VAL A 662 -23.83 1.04 8.35
C VAL A 662 -23.40 2.39 7.80
N ALA A 663 -23.62 3.45 8.57
CA ALA A 663 -22.98 4.75 8.37
C ALA A 663 -22.11 5.06 9.60
N GLY A 664 -20.79 5.16 9.41
CA GLY A 664 -19.83 5.39 10.49
C GLY A 664 -19.09 4.12 10.95
N ALA A 665 -18.62 4.12 12.20
CA ALA A 665 -17.69 3.11 12.71
C ALA A 665 -18.32 1.94 13.49
N THR A 666 -19.64 1.88 13.56
CA THR A 666 -20.34 0.74 14.19
C THR A 666 -20.10 -0.54 13.39
N PRO A 667 -19.64 -1.64 13.99
CA PRO A 667 -19.51 -2.92 13.31
C PRO A 667 -20.83 -3.40 12.69
N TYR A 668 -20.76 -4.01 11.52
CA TYR A 668 -21.93 -4.70 10.94
C TYR A 668 -22.21 -6.03 11.69
N PHE A 669 -21.15 -6.70 12.12
CA PHE A 669 -21.21 -7.91 12.96
C PHE A 669 -20.76 -7.60 14.39
N ASP A 670 -21.55 -8.05 15.38
CA ASP A 670 -21.29 -7.82 16.81
C ASP A 670 -21.10 -6.31 17.12
N PRO A 671 -22.13 -5.47 16.90
CA PRO A 671 -22.03 -4.01 16.99
C PRO A 671 -21.58 -3.51 18.38
N ASP A 672 -21.93 -4.23 19.44
CA ASP A 672 -21.60 -3.89 20.82
C ASP A 672 -20.18 -4.33 21.23
N ASN A 673 -19.51 -5.10 20.35
CA ASN A 673 -18.20 -5.72 20.57
C ASN A 673 -18.19 -6.63 21.81
N GLU A 674 -19.26 -7.40 22.02
CA GLU A 674 -19.38 -8.30 23.17
C GLU A 674 -18.38 -9.44 23.06
N ARG A 675 -18.21 -10.02 21.88
CA ARG A 675 -17.34 -11.19 21.65
C ARG A 675 -15.88 -10.89 21.99
N MET A 676 -15.40 -9.73 21.58
CA MET A 676 -14.03 -9.28 21.85
C MET A 676 -13.78 -8.92 23.32
N LYS A 677 -14.82 -8.48 24.05
CA LYS A 677 -14.73 -8.07 25.45
C LYS A 677 -15.10 -9.18 26.45
N ALA A 678 -15.65 -10.30 25.97
CA ALA A 678 -16.05 -11.48 26.74
C ALA A 678 -14.88 -12.15 27.48
#